data_AF-A0A336MY63-F1
#
_entry.id   AF-A0A336MY63-F1
#
_cell.length_a   1.000
_cell.length_b   1.000
_cell.length_c   1.000
_cell.angle_alpha   90.00
_cell.angle_beta   90.00
_cell.angle_gamma   90.00
#
_symmetry.space_group_name_H-M   'P 1'
#
loop_
_entity.id
_entity.type
_entity.pdbx_description
1 polymer ?
#
loop_
_entity_poly.entity_id
_entity_poly.type
_entity_poly.pdbx_seq_one_letter_code
_entity_poly.pdbx_strand_id
1 'polypeptide(L)'
;MDKDNFKNKPKGGAQKKRDKDKKALLAEGAKLRKIDNIFAPKANTSNQNEIQVQNQDIPDVIDMETDDPINQIATSNPKTDDLCHTESYDYFAVPSQNSLDRFLSFHPKQESQELVLKKAFQRTNGTNRRWVTYCAEKNKLYCFVCLAFSKNFNSLFIQGYEDRRHIHQRLEEHEKSQIHTNSTEAYVQFIKNCNIEESLGNLTTVRRAQIQKNRDVLQRVIDVLKLIGKRGLSYRGSIHESARTLNDEALDHGNFLEVILLLSKYDAVLSEHINKCVEESSRQPGQGRGSLTTFLSKTTINKIVKIISNMIQETIVNEVNSAGMFSLQLDTTQDITSQDQCSIVLRYVTDKIHERVLCILKCEKSTGEYFSQLVTNELNRVGLNIGNCVGNSTDGAANMNGAYNGFSAFMLKENPNQLHIWCYAHILNLVLVDCTNLVIPSFTLFNLLNDVAVFIKDSYQRMNIWDDENESVGHKKLGTIGQTRWWSKDNALRKIFGEVENPDTGLFVTLMKVLLRIEMDLHFNPTCRVKAKAFKDNFLKFETIITAHIFLRIFSITSPLSKLLQSPNADMITASVMIKTATEQLMKIKNDFDNVLKVSKNFVIHIENKLRDHDFEVETELPKKRNTMNPLETFKTKVHDVIMDKVVDSMQQRFENNFKIIQDIAILSPIHFDKIQANVISNK
;
A
#
# COMPACT_ATOMS: atom_id res chain seq x y z
N MET A 1 -28.41 7.50 -52.86
CA MET A 1 -29.18 6.77 -51.84
C MET A 1 -28.47 6.92 -50.49
N ASP A 2 -28.93 7.93 -49.77
CA ASP A 2 -28.98 8.17 -48.32
C ASP A 2 -27.76 7.91 -47.43
N LYS A 3 -26.94 8.96 -47.28
CA LYS A 3 -26.13 9.23 -46.09
C LYS A 3 -26.83 10.32 -45.26
N ASP A 4 -27.91 10.02 -44.53
CA ASP A 4 -28.48 10.98 -43.55
C ASP A 4 -29.54 10.38 -42.60
N ASN A 5 -29.27 9.23 -41.96
CA ASN A 5 -30.26 8.69 -40.98
C ASN A 5 -29.69 7.89 -39.80
N PHE A 6 -28.65 8.41 -39.13
CA PHE A 6 -28.26 7.92 -37.80
C PHE A 6 -27.86 9.07 -36.86
N LYS A 7 -28.78 10.00 -36.60
CA LYS A 7 -28.75 10.86 -35.41
C LYS A 7 -30.06 10.65 -34.65
N ASN A 8 -29.96 10.41 -33.35
CA ASN A 8 -31.03 10.11 -32.37
C ASN A 8 -31.35 8.63 -32.09
N LYS A 9 -30.34 7.84 -31.69
CA LYS A 9 -30.58 6.72 -30.75
C LYS A 9 -30.40 7.22 -29.30
N PRO A 10 -31.32 6.92 -28.37
CA PRO A 10 -31.18 7.30 -26.97
C PRO A 10 -29.93 6.66 -26.36
N LYS A 11 -29.09 7.46 -25.69
CA LYS A 11 -27.89 6.99 -25.01
C LYS A 11 -28.26 5.88 -24.01
N GLY A 12 -27.69 4.69 -24.18
CA GLY A 12 -27.85 3.57 -23.24
C GLY A 12 -27.35 3.92 -21.84
N GLY A 13 -27.92 3.27 -20.82
CA GLY A 13 -27.67 3.57 -19.40
C GLY A 13 -26.17 3.57 -19.01
N ALA A 14 -25.37 2.70 -19.62
CA ALA A 14 -23.93 2.65 -19.39
C ALA A 14 -23.18 3.89 -19.92
N GLN A 15 -23.62 4.47 -21.05
CA GLN A 15 -23.03 5.69 -21.61
C GLN A 15 -23.41 6.91 -20.77
N LYS A 16 -24.65 6.98 -20.27
CA LYS A 16 -25.10 8.03 -19.35
C LYS A 16 -24.36 7.98 -18.02
N LYS A 17 -24.03 6.80 -17.52
CA LYS A 17 -23.23 6.61 -16.29
C LYS A 17 -21.79 7.09 -16.51
N ARG A 18 -21.15 6.70 -17.61
CA ARG A 18 -19.80 7.18 -17.98
C ARG A 18 -19.72 8.70 -18.18
N ASP A 19 -20.72 9.30 -18.81
CA ASP A 19 -20.78 10.76 -18.97
C ASP A 19 -20.99 11.48 -17.62
N LYS A 20 -21.76 10.89 -16.70
CA LYS A 20 -21.97 11.40 -15.33
C LYS A 20 -20.69 11.31 -14.50
N ASP A 21 -19.97 10.20 -14.58
CA ASP A 21 -18.71 9.97 -13.87
C ASP A 21 -17.60 10.89 -14.42
N LYS A 22 -17.55 11.11 -15.74
CA LYS A 22 -16.64 12.08 -16.37
C LYS A 22 -16.93 13.53 -15.92
N LYS A 23 -18.20 13.91 -15.78
CA LYS A 23 -18.61 15.23 -15.27
C LYS A 23 -18.25 15.40 -13.78
N ALA A 24 -18.37 14.34 -12.99
CA ALA A 24 -17.97 14.33 -11.58
C ALA A 24 -16.45 14.47 -11.41
N LEU A 25 -15.66 13.76 -12.22
CA LEU A 25 -14.19 13.84 -12.23
C LEU A 25 -13.67 15.21 -12.66
N LEU A 26 -14.30 15.83 -13.66
CA LEU A 26 -13.95 17.21 -14.08
C LEU A 26 -14.32 18.24 -13.01
N ALA A 27 -15.42 18.03 -12.27
CA ALA A 27 -15.82 18.87 -11.15
C ALA A 27 -14.90 18.71 -9.92
N GLU A 28 -14.39 17.49 -9.66
CA GLU A 28 -13.36 17.24 -8.64
C GLU A 28 -12.00 17.84 -9.03
N GLY A 29 -11.60 17.72 -10.31
CA GLY A 29 -10.38 18.36 -10.82
C GLY A 29 -10.39 19.89 -10.70
N ALA A 30 -11.54 20.53 -10.87
CA ALA A 30 -11.71 21.96 -10.66
C ALA A 30 -11.69 22.36 -9.16
N LYS A 31 -12.09 21.46 -8.25
CA LYS A 31 -11.98 21.66 -6.80
C LYS A 31 -10.55 21.49 -6.28
N LEU A 32 -9.76 20.60 -6.90
CA LEU A 32 -8.35 20.38 -6.56
C LEU A 32 -7.47 21.59 -6.91
N ARG A 33 -7.68 22.26 -8.06
CA ARG A 33 -6.95 23.50 -8.43
C ARG A 33 -7.20 24.68 -7.48
N LYS A 34 -8.31 24.67 -6.71
CA LYS A 34 -8.57 25.69 -5.68
C LYS A 34 -7.84 25.42 -4.36
N ILE A 35 -7.35 24.19 -4.14
CA ILE A 35 -6.63 23.80 -2.92
C ILE A 35 -5.12 24.10 -3.05
N ASP A 36 -4.55 24.02 -4.27
CA ASP A 36 -3.14 24.36 -4.51
C ASP A 36 -2.82 25.82 -4.12
N ASN A 37 -3.80 26.73 -4.24
CA ASN A 37 -3.67 28.13 -3.84
C ASN A 37 -3.65 28.35 -2.31
N ILE A 38 -3.91 27.32 -1.50
CA ILE A 38 -3.84 27.38 -0.03
C ILE A 38 -2.40 27.16 0.47
N PHE A 39 -1.54 26.55 -0.34
CA PHE A 39 -0.17 26.16 0.05
C PHE A 39 0.94 26.95 -0.67
N ALA A 40 0.62 27.95 -1.48
CA ALA A 40 1.62 28.81 -2.10
C ALA A 40 2.18 29.83 -1.08
N PRO A 41 3.51 29.94 -0.89
CA PRO A 41 4.11 30.96 -0.04
C PRO A 41 3.95 32.34 -0.71
N LYS A 42 3.27 33.27 -0.04
CA LYS A 42 3.19 34.67 -0.48
C LYS A 42 4.54 35.35 -0.21
N ALA A 43 5.26 35.67 -1.29
CA ALA A 43 6.41 36.55 -1.24
C ALA A 43 5.98 37.98 -0.85
N ASN A 44 6.68 38.57 0.12
CA ASN A 44 6.55 39.97 0.49
C ASN A 44 7.25 40.85 -0.55
N THR A 45 6.51 41.71 -1.24
CA THR A 45 7.05 42.96 -1.80
C THR A 45 6.03 44.08 -1.70
N SER A 46 6.54 45.23 -1.28
CA SER A 46 5.92 46.49 -0.90
C SER A 46 5.22 47.26 -2.04
N ASN A 47 4.08 47.87 -1.69
CA ASN A 47 3.41 49.08 -2.19
C ASN A 47 3.71 49.62 -3.61
N GLN A 48 2.64 49.79 -4.41
CA GLN A 48 2.14 51.11 -4.86
C GLN A 48 0.71 51.00 -5.40
N ASN A 49 -0.09 52.03 -5.12
CA ASN A 49 -1.51 52.19 -5.44
C ASN A 49 -1.79 52.28 -6.94
N GLU A 50 -2.88 51.68 -7.42
CA GLU A 50 -3.88 52.37 -8.27
C GLU A 50 -5.20 51.56 -8.34
N ILE A 51 -6.31 52.29 -8.21
CA ILE A 51 -7.68 51.81 -8.11
C ILE A 51 -8.27 51.71 -9.52
N GLN A 52 -8.77 50.53 -9.90
CA GLN A 52 -9.87 50.39 -10.85
C GLN A 52 -10.85 49.31 -10.36
N VAL A 53 -12.07 49.76 -10.04
CA VAL A 53 -13.19 48.95 -9.58
C VAL A 53 -13.93 48.39 -10.78
N GLN A 54 -14.00 47.06 -10.90
CA GLN A 54 -15.04 46.38 -11.67
C GLN A 54 -15.72 45.33 -10.78
N ASN A 55 -17.04 45.49 -10.64
CA ASN A 55 -17.95 44.66 -9.87
C ASN A 55 -18.01 43.23 -10.40
N GLN A 56 -17.77 42.23 -9.54
CA GLN A 56 -18.30 40.88 -9.68
C GLN A 56 -18.66 40.28 -8.31
N ASP A 57 -19.97 40.11 -8.11
CA ASP A 57 -20.71 39.11 -7.33
C ASP A 57 -20.04 38.44 -6.12
N ILE A 58 -20.46 38.88 -4.93
CA ILE A 58 -20.19 38.23 -3.63
C ILE A 58 -21.29 37.18 -3.38
N PRO A 59 -20.97 35.89 -3.24
CA PRO A 59 -21.94 34.85 -2.90
C PRO A 59 -22.38 34.92 -1.42
N ASP A 60 -23.62 34.50 -1.22
CA ASP A 60 -24.41 34.49 0.01
C ASP A 60 -23.66 34.06 1.29
N VAL A 61 -24.01 34.77 2.36
CA VAL A 61 -23.64 34.50 3.76
C VAL A 61 -24.14 33.11 4.15
N ILE A 62 -23.19 32.24 4.51
CA ILE A 62 -23.44 30.91 5.05
C ILE A 62 -23.96 31.05 6.48
N ASP A 63 -25.10 30.41 6.73
CA ASP A 63 -25.77 30.24 8.01
C ASP A 63 -24.80 29.82 9.13
N MET A 64 -24.79 30.62 10.18
CA MET A 64 -24.34 30.20 11.51
C MET A 64 -25.56 29.72 12.29
N GLU A 65 -25.81 28.42 12.28
CA GLU A 65 -26.49 27.76 13.40
C GLU A 65 -25.54 27.83 14.60
N THR A 66 -25.78 28.78 15.51
CA THR A 66 -25.22 28.74 16.85
C THR A 66 -26.22 28.10 17.78
N ASP A 67 -25.84 26.97 18.39
CA ASP A 67 -26.48 26.44 19.58
C ASP A 67 -26.60 27.55 20.65
N ASP A 68 -27.85 27.82 21.03
CA ASP A 68 -28.26 28.77 22.06
C ASP A 68 -27.79 28.34 23.47
N PRO A 69 -27.11 29.20 24.23
CA PRO A 69 -27.13 29.15 25.69
C PRO A 69 -28.10 30.20 26.23
N ILE A 70 -29.39 30.09 25.90
CA ILE A 70 -30.49 30.86 26.54
C ILE A 70 -31.66 29.92 26.84
N ASN A 71 -31.39 28.78 27.48
CA ASN A 71 -32.43 27.88 27.98
C ASN A 71 -32.22 27.46 29.44
N GLN A 72 -31.55 28.29 30.25
CA GLN A 72 -31.37 28.04 31.68
C GLN A 72 -31.43 29.31 32.55
N ILE A 73 -32.43 30.18 32.38
CA ILE A 73 -32.93 31.02 33.48
C ILE A 73 -34.43 31.19 33.32
N ALA A 74 -35.18 30.14 33.68
CA ALA A 74 -36.60 30.23 33.96
C ALA A 74 -36.87 29.31 35.15
N THR A 75 -36.66 29.81 36.36
CA THR A 75 -37.25 29.32 37.61
C THR A 75 -36.83 30.23 38.76
N SER A 76 -37.55 31.34 38.94
CA SER A 76 -37.77 31.93 40.26
C SER A 76 -38.84 33.02 40.12
N ASN A 77 -40.05 32.73 40.57
CA ASN A 77 -40.99 33.78 40.98
C ASN A 77 -40.39 34.50 42.20
N PRO A 78 -40.43 35.83 42.25
CA PRO A 78 -40.55 36.54 43.51
C PRO A 78 -41.98 37.03 43.68
N LYS A 79 -42.46 36.79 44.89
CA LYS A 79 -43.75 37.20 45.42
C LYS A 79 -43.95 38.71 45.30
N THR A 80 -45.21 39.06 45.06
CA THR A 80 -45.82 40.34 45.41
C THR A 80 -45.45 40.74 46.84
N ASP A 81 -44.89 41.93 47.01
CA ASP A 81 -45.20 42.76 48.16
C ASP A 81 -45.28 44.22 47.71
N ASP A 82 -46.28 44.86 48.32
CA ASP A 82 -46.96 46.08 47.93
C ASP A 82 -46.33 47.31 48.59
N LEU A 83 -46.75 48.50 48.12
CA LEU A 83 -46.58 49.86 48.70
C LEU A 83 -45.27 50.60 48.34
N CYS A 84 -45.29 51.53 47.38
CA CYS A 84 -45.84 52.89 47.43
C CYS A 84 -44.79 53.93 47.88
N HIS A 85 -44.19 54.64 46.93
CA HIS A 85 -44.35 56.09 46.76
C HIS A 85 -43.58 56.59 45.52
N THR A 86 -44.37 56.96 44.51
CA THR A 86 -44.20 58.13 43.63
C THR A 86 -42.85 58.35 42.95
N GLU A 87 -42.68 57.69 41.80
CA GLU A 87 -42.36 58.36 40.54
C GLU A 87 -42.84 57.44 39.41
N SER A 88 -43.69 57.95 38.51
CA SER A 88 -44.13 57.22 37.32
C SER A 88 -42.91 57.00 36.42
N TYR A 89 -42.20 55.88 36.58
CA TYR A 89 -41.05 55.55 35.74
C TYR A 89 -41.52 55.22 34.32
N ASP A 90 -41.23 56.11 33.36
CA ASP A 90 -41.57 55.90 31.95
C ASP A 90 -40.57 54.92 31.32
N TYR A 91 -40.96 53.65 31.25
CA TYR A 91 -40.17 52.61 30.60
C TYR A 91 -39.96 52.85 29.10
N PHE A 92 -40.64 53.80 28.47
CA PHE A 92 -40.45 54.15 27.06
C PHE A 92 -39.76 55.51 26.87
N ALA A 93 -39.07 55.99 27.90
CA ALA A 93 -38.14 57.11 27.86
C ALA A 93 -36.68 56.65 28.04
N VAL A 94 -35.72 57.55 27.78
CA VAL A 94 -34.28 57.26 27.95
C VAL A 94 -34.01 56.94 29.44
N PRO A 95 -33.47 55.75 29.77
CA PRO A 95 -33.22 55.38 31.16
C PRO A 95 -32.09 56.19 31.78
N SER A 96 -32.22 56.52 33.07
CA SER A 96 -31.11 57.03 33.87
C SER A 96 -30.12 55.92 34.21
N GLN A 97 -28.89 56.27 34.56
CA GLN A 97 -27.85 55.28 34.86
C GLN A 97 -28.19 54.37 36.06
N ASN A 98 -28.97 54.87 37.01
CA ASN A 98 -29.42 54.11 38.18
C ASN A 98 -30.67 53.25 37.92
N SER A 99 -31.30 53.40 36.75
CA SER A 99 -32.54 52.71 36.39
C SER A 99 -32.42 51.84 35.15
N LEU A 100 -31.21 51.68 34.62
CA LEU A 100 -30.92 50.91 33.41
C LEU A 100 -31.22 49.40 33.60
N ASP A 101 -30.86 48.81 34.74
CA ASP A 101 -31.14 47.40 35.01
C ASP A 101 -32.65 47.14 35.09
N ARG A 102 -33.38 48.03 35.77
CA ARG A 102 -34.85 47.99 35.83
C ARG A 102 -35.48 48.14 34.45
N PHE A 103 -34.94 49.01 33.60
CA PHE A 103 -35.37 49.19 32.21
C PHE A 103 -35.12 47.94 31.36
N LEU A 104 -33.93 47.34 31.44
CA LEU A 104 -33.58 46.14 30.68
C LEU A 104 -34.37 44.90 31.12
N SER A 105 -34.75 44.81 32.40
CA SER A 105 -35.62 43.73 32.89
C SER A 105 -37.06 43.81 32.33
N PHE A 106 -37.50 45.00 31.93
CA PHE A 106 -38.84 45.23 31.38
C PHE A 106 -38.90 45.04 29.85
N HIS A 107 -37.78 45.17 29.16
CA HIS A 107 -37.70 45.05 27.70
C HIS A 107 -37.05 43.73 27.24
N PRO A 108 -37.45 43.17 26.07
CA PRO A 108 -38.46 43.70 25.16
C PRO A 108 -39.89 43.33 25.59
N LYS A 109 -40.81 44.31 25.53
CA LYS A 109 -42.24 44.09 25.73
C LYS A 109 -42.92 43.92 24.37
N GLN A 110 -43.25 42.69 24.00
CA GLN A 110 -43.79 42.31 22.67
C GLN A 110 -45.21 41.73 22.73
N GLU A 111 -45.96 42.07 23.77
CA GLU A 111 -47.34 41.61 23.94
C GLU A 111 -48.29 42.47 23.12
N SER A 112 -48.87 41.89 22.06
CA SER A 112 -49.92 42.53 21.27
C SER A 112 -50.90 41.49 20.71
N GLN A 113 -52.20 41.83 20.71
CA GLN A 113 -53.25 41.02 20.08
C GLN A 113 -53.34 41.29 18.57
N GLU A 114 -52.69 42.32 18.06
CA GLU A 114 -52.81 42.77 16.68
C GLU A 114 -51.81 42.04 15.75
N LEU A 115 -52.32 41.42 14.68
CA LEU A 115 -51.52 40.57 13.78
C LEU A 115 -50.38 41.34 13.08
N VAL A 116 -50.60 42.62 12.77
CA VAL A 116 -49.61 43.50 12.13
C VAL A 116 -48.40 43.72 13.04
N LEU A 117 -48.61 43.90 14.33
CA LEU A 117 -47.54 44.07 15.32
C LEU A 117 -46.80 42.76 15.60
N LYS A 118 -47.50 41.62 15.63
CA LYS A 118 -46.86 40.31 15.73
C LYS A 118 -45.91 40.03 14.57
N LYS A 119 -46.30 40.42 13.35
CA LYS A 119 -45.43 40.34 12.17
C LYS A 119 -44.26 41.33 12.25
N ALA A 120 -44.43 42.50 12.85
CA ALA A 120 -43.34 43.47 13.01
C ALA A 120 -42.18 42.93 13.87
N PHE A 121 -42.48 42.10 14.88
CA PHE A 121 -41.49 41.42 15.70
C PHE A 121 -40.75 40.29 14.99
N GLN A 122 -41.12 39.94 13.74
CA GLN A 122 -40.49 38.88 12.96
C GLN A 122 -39.94 39.40 11.63
N ARG A 123 -38.73 38.96 11.28
CA ARG A 123 -38.15 39.16 9.96
C ARG A 123 -38.87 38.29 8.93
N THR A 124 -38.72 38.64 7.65
CA THR A 124 -39.28 37.88 6.53
C THR A 124 -38.77 36.43 6.45
N ASN A 125 -37.61 36.13 7.03
CA ASN A 125 -37.01 34.79 7.14
C ASN A 125 -37.40 34.02 8.42
N GLY A 126 -38.35 34.52 9.23
CA GLY A 126 -38.84 33.86 10.44
C GLY A 126 -38.04 34.13 11.73
N THR A 127 -36.96 34.92 11.68
CA THR A 127 -36.18 35.28 12.87
C THR A 127 -36.83 36.43 13.67
N ASN A 128 -36.81 36.37 15.01
CA ASN A 128 -37.43 37.39 15.87
C ASN A 128 -36.54 38.63 16.03
N ARG A 129 -37.10 39.82 15.79
CA ARG A 129 -36.50 41.12 16.13
C ARG A 129 -36.64 41.38 17.63
N ARG A 130 -35.69 40.87 18.41
CA ARG A 130 -35.70 40.98 19.88
C ARG A 130 -35.49 42.41 20.41
N TRP A 131 -35.02 43.36 19.58
CA TRP A 131 -34.78 44.76 19.98
C TRP A 131 -36.02 45.66 19.93
N VAL A 132 -37.09 45.21 19.26
CA VAL A 132 -38.34 45.98 19.10
C VAL A 132 -39.21 45.81 20.34
N THR A 133 -39.72 46.89 20.90
CA THR A 133 -40.65 46.88 22.03
C THR A 133 -41.88 47.75 21.71
N TYR A 134 -43.05 47.36 22.21
CA TYR A 134 -44.32 48.04 21.94
C TYR A 134 -44.92 48.64 23.22
N CYS A 135 -45.34 49.89 23.14
CA CYS A 135 -46.07 50.58 24.21
C CYS A 135 -47.56 50.62 23.86
N ALA A 136 -48.39 49.86 24.58
CA ALA A 136 -49.84 49.82 24.34
C ALA A 136 -50.54 51.15 24.67
N GLU A 137 -50.09 51.86 25.71
CA GLU A 137 -50.68 53.14 26.15
C GLU A 137 -50.44 54.26 25.14
N LYS A 138 -49.22 54.36 24.59
CA LYS A 138 -48.85 55.36 23.59
C LYS A 138 -49.13 54.89 22.15
N ASN A 139 -49.47 53.61 21.96
CA ASN A 139 -49.66 52.94 20.67
C ASN A 139 -48.47 53.14 19.69
N LYS A 140 -47.23 53.08 20.19
CA LYS A 140 -46.00 53.26 19.39
C LYS A 140 -45.00 52.12 19.56
N LEU A 141 -44.16 51.95 18.55
CA LEU A 141 -43.02 51.03 18.57
C LEU A 141 -41.71 51.75 18.87
N TYR A 142 -40.90 51.14 19.72
CA TYR A 142 -39.59 51.63 20.12
C TYR A 142 -38.51 50.57 19.88
N CYS A 143 -37.28 51.02 19.75
CA CYS A 143 -36.10 50.18 19.85
C CYS A 143 -35.48 50.40 21.22
N PHE A 144 -35.64 49.45 22.15
CA PHE A 144 -35.17 49.65 23.53
C PHE A 144 -33.64 49.76 23.59
N VAL A 145 -32.94 49.08 22.69
CA VAL A 145 -31.48 49.14 22.53
C VAL A 145 -31.04 50.55 22.16
N CYS A 146 -31.67 51.15 21.14
CA CYS A 146 -31.38 52.53 20.76
C CYS A 146 -31.84 53.54 21.81
N LEU A 147 -32.93 53.27 22.51
CA LEU A 147 -33.47 54.13 23.56
C LEU A 147 -32.50 54.22 24.76
N ALA A 148 -31.81 53.13 25.10
CA ALA A 148 -30.87 53.08 26.22
C ALA A 148 -29.41 53.44 25.87
N PHE A 149 -28.94 53.10 24.66
CA PHE A 149 -27.52 53.16 24.32
C PHE A 149 -27.17 54.14 23.19
N SER A 150 -28.14 54.82 22.58
CA SER A 150 -27.87 55.81 21.53
C SER A 150 -27.37 57.13 22.12
N LYS A 151 -26.38 57.74 21.44
CA LYS A 151 -25.96 59.14 21.68
C LYS A 151 -26.75 60.17 20.84
N ASN A 152 -27.58 59.69 19.91
CA ASN A 152 -28.37 60.52 19.00
C ASN A 152 -29.86 60.16 19.11
N PHE A 153 -30.64 61.09 19.67
CA PHE A 153 -32.05 60.87 20.01
C PHE A 153 -33.03 61.22 18.86
N ASN A 154 -32.52 61.58 17.68
CA ASN A 154 -33.34 61.94 16.51
C ASN A 154 -33.86 60.74 15.70
N SER A 155 -33.76 59.51 16.23
CA SER A 155 -34.29 58.32 15.56
C SER A 155 -35.80 58.18 15.79
N LEU A 156 -36.55 57.87 14.74
CA LEU A 156 -38.00 57.62 14.79
C LEU A 156 -38.39 56.55 15.83
N PHE A 157 -37.55 55.52 16.00
CA PHE A 157 -37.78 54.42 16.95
C PHE A 157 -37.30 54.73 18.39
N ILE A 158 -36.70 55.91 18.63
CA ILE A 158 -36.44 56.43 19.98
C ILE A 158 -37.61 57.34 20.41
N GLN A 159 -38.15 58.13 19.49
CA GLN A 159 -39.30 59.02 19.74
C GLN A 159 -40.65 58.28 19.72
N GLY A 160 -40.66 57.07 19.15
CA GLY A 160 -41.82 56.19 19.04
C GLY A 160 -42.42 56.26 17.65
N TYR A 161 -42.44 55.12 16.96
CA TYR A 161 -42.91 54.99 15.59
C TYR A 161 -44.36 54.51 15.53
N GLU A 162 -45.19 55.19 14.73
CA GLU A 162 -46.65 55.01 14.68
C GLU A 162 -47.19 54.47 13.34
N ASP A 163 -46.49 54.67 12.22
CA ASP A 163 -47.04 54.34 10.89
C ASP A 163 -47.06 52.82 10.64
N ARG A 164 -48.27 52.26 10.60
CA ARG A 164 -48.49 50.81 10.43
C ARG A 164 -48.39 50.33 9.00
N ARG A 165 -48.46 51.23 8.00
CA ARG A 165 -48.45 50.86 6.58
C ARG A 165 -47.06 50.51 6.08
N HIS A 166 -46.04 51.22 6.55
CA HIS A 166 -44.64 51.03 6.14
C HIS A 166 -43.76 50.41 7.23
N ILE A 167 -44.38 49.83 8.26
CA ILE A 167 -43.71 49.31 9.45
C ILE A 167 -42.55 48.36 9.15
N HIS A 168 -42.72 47.42 8.23
CA HIS A 168 -41.67 46.46 7.87
C HIS A 168 -40.48 47.13 7.18
N GLN A 169 -40.77 48.01 6.22
CA GLN A 169 -39.74 48.77 5.51
C GLN A 169 -38.95 49.66 6.48
N ARG A 170 -39.63 50.42 7.36
CA ARG A 170 -38.96 51.30 8.33
C ARG A 170 -38.18 50.54 9.39
N LEU A 171 -38.63 49.35 9.80
CA LEU A 171 -37.86 48.48 10.69
C LEU A 171 -36.58 47.97 10.02
N GLU A 172 -36.62 47.59 8.75
CA GLU A 172 -35.42 47.19 8.00
C GLU A 172 -34.45 48.37 7.77
N GLU A 173 -34.97 49.55 7.46
CA GLU A 173 -34.16 50.78 7.35
C GLU A 173 -33.50 51.13 8.69
N HIS A 174 -34.22 51.01 9.82
CA HIS A 174 -33.66 51.23 11.15
C HIS A 174 -32.60 50.19 11.51
N GLU A 175 -32.85 48.92 11.21
CA GLU A 175 -31.94 47.80 11.47
C GLU A 175 -30.59 47.96 10.74
N LYS A 176 -30.62 48.57 9.54
CA LYS A 176 -29.42 48.90 8.75
C LYS A 176 -28.81 50.26 9.09
N SER A 177 -29.42 51.02 10.01
CA SER A 177 -28.95 52.37 10.35
C SER A 177 -27.73 52.33 11.27
N GLN A 178 -26.79 53.26 11.07
CA GLN A 178 -25.60 53.37 11.91
C GLN A 178 -25.92 53.59 13.40
N ILE A 179 -27.02 54.28 13.71
CA ILE A 179 -27.48 54.51 15.08
C ILE A 179 -27.82 53.17 15.75
N HIS A 180 -28.50 52.27 15.05
CA HIS A 180 -28.85 50.97 15.58
C HIS A 180 -27.63 50.06 15.72
N THR A 181 -26.74 50.04 14.73
CA THR A 181 -25.48 49.28 14.80
C THR A 181 -24.65 49.70 16.01
N ASN A 182 -24.38 51.00 16.17
CA ASN A 182 -23.59 51.52 17.29
C ASN A 182 -24.24 51.26 18.66
N SER A 183 -25.57 51.41 18.76
CA SER A 183 -26.30 51.16 20.01
C SER A 183 -26.32 49.66 20.36
N THR A 184 -26.41 48.79 19.35
CA THR A 184 -26.37 47.34 19.53
C THR A 184 -24.99 46.86 19.95
N GLU A 185 -23.92 47.45 19.39
CA GLU A 185 -22.55 47.19 19.84
C GLU A 185 -22.35 47.56 21.31
N ALA A 186 -22.79 48.76 21.71
CA ALA A 186 -22.72 49.22 23.10
C ALA A 186 -23.56 48.33 24.05
N TYR A 187 -24.74 47.89 23.62
CA TYR A 187 -25.58 46.96 24.40
C TYR A 187 -24.95 45.58 24.55
N VAL A 188 -24.33 45.05 23.50
CA VAL A 188 -23.63 43.75 23.56
C VAL A 188 -22.39 43.84 24.46
N GLN A 189 -21.65 44.96 24.40
CA GLN A 189 -20.55 45.24 25.33
C GLN A 189 -21.03 45.29 26.79
N PHE A 190 -22.17 45.94 27.04
CA PHE A 190 -22.79 46.05 28.37
C PHE A 190 -23.23 44.69 28.92
N ILE A 191 -23.91 43.84 28.13
CA ILE A 191 -24.36 42.51 28.61
C ILE A 191 -23.20 41.55 28.83
N LYS A 192 -22.18 41.58 27.96
CA LYS A 192 -21.12 40.56 27.96
C LYS A 192 -19.91 40.88 28.83
N ASN A 193 -19.80 42.09 29.38
CA ASN A 193 -18.65 42.53 30.18
C ASN A 193 -17.27 42.29 29.52
N CYS A 194 -17.20 42.17 28.18
CA CYS A 194 -15.96 41.90 27.44
C CYS A 194 -15.96 42.59 26.07
N ASN A 195 -14.76 42.97 25.60
CA ASN A 195 -14.58 43.66 24.32
C ASN A 195 -14.55 42.66 23.14
N ILE A 196 -15.05 43.04 21.97
CA ILE A 196 -15.20 42.15 20.79
C ILE A 196 -13.85 41.55 20.35
N GLU A 197 -12.77 42.31 20.47
CA GLU A 197 -11.40 41.88 20.13
C GLU A 197 -10.90 40.73 21.02
N GLU A 198 -11.24 40.69 22.30
CA GLU A 198 -10.88 39.60 23.22
C GLU A 198 -11.63 38.31 22.87
N SER A 199 -12.91 38.41 22.46
CA SER A 199 -13.69 37.25 22.03
C SER A 199 -13.18 36.63 20.72
N LEU A 200 -12.75 37.46 19.75
CA LEU A 200 -12.13 37.01 18.50
C LEU A 200 -10.72 36.42 18.74
N GLY A 201 -9.94 37.02 19.65
CA GLY A 201 -8.64 36.52 20.09
C GLY A 201 -8.73 35.15 20.77
N ASN A 202 -9.73 34.95 21.63
CA ASN A 202 -9.97 33.66 22.30
C ASN A 202 -10.38 32.56 21.30
N LEU A 203 -11.26 32.86 20.34
CA LEU A 203 -11.65 31.90 19.28
C LEU A 203 -10.47 31.50 18.38
N THR A 204 -9.60 32.46 18.02
CA THR A 204 -8.39 32.14 17.24
C THR A 204 -7.40 31.31 18.05
N THR A 205 -7.29 31.57 19.36
CA THR A 205 -6.40 30.79 20.25
C THR A 205 -6.89 29.35 20.43
N VAL A 206 -8.19 29.15 20.68
CA VAL A 206 -8.80 27.81 20.76
C VAL A 206 -8.63 27.06 19.44
N ARG A 207 -8.86 27.73 18.30
CA ARG A 207 -8.68 27.12 16.98
C ARG A 207 -7.21 26.74 16.72
N ARG A 208 -6.25 27.59 17.10
CA ARG A 208 -4.81 27.27 17.00
C ARG A 208 -4.44 26.06 17.85
N ALA A 209 -4.91 25.99 19.09
CA ALA A 209 -4.69 24.84 19.96
C ALA A 209 -5.25 23.54 19.37
N GLN A 210 -6.47 23.58 18.82
CA GLN A 210 -7.06 22.41 18.15
C GLN A 210 -6.28 22.00 16.89
N ILE A 211 -5.81 22.95 16.08
CA ILE A 211 -4.97 22.66 14.91
C ILE A 211 -3.66 22.01 15.35
N GLN A 212 -3.04 22.53 16.41
CA GLN A 212 -1.79 21.98 16.92
C GLN A 212 -1.99 20.54 17.41
N LYS A 213 -3.03 20.30 18.21
CA LYS A 213 -3.39 18.94 18.67
C LYS A 213 -3.63 17.98 17.50
N ASN A 214 -4.34 18.42 16.45
CA ASN A 214 -4.56 17.60 15.26
C ASN A 214 -3.25 17.27 14.52
N ARG A 215 -2.31 18.23 14.44
CA ARG A 215 -0.97 17.99 13.87
C ARG A 215 -0.19 16.98 14.71
N ASP A 216 -0.28 17.10 16.03
CA ASP A 216 0.41 16.19 16.95
C ASP A 216 -0.12 14.75 16.81
N VAL A 217 -1.43 14.56 16.71
CA VAL A 217 -2.05 13.25 16.41
C VAL A 217 -1.58 12.73 15.05
N LEU A 218 -1.64 13.57 14.01
CA LEU A 218 -1.28 13.17 12.65
C LEU A 218 0.20 12.77 12.54
N GLN A 219 1.10 13.46 13.26
CA GLN A 219 2.52 13.13 13.34
C GLN A 219 2.71 11.69 13.82
N ARG A 220 2.03 11.30 14.90
CA ARG A 220 2.11 9.95 15.47
C ARG A 220 1.51 8.90 14.53
N VAL A 221 0.39 9.22 13.88
CA VAL A 221 -0.20 8.36 12.84
C VAL A 221 0.81 8.13 11.71
N ILE A 222 1.47 9.17 11.21
CA ILE A 222 2.48 9.06 10.14
C ILE A 222 3.66 8.20 10.61
N ASP A 223 4.15 8.38 11.83
CA ASP A 223 5.29 7.61 12.34
C ASP A 223 4.94 6.12 12.55
N VAL A 224 3.73 5.80 13.00
CA VAL A 224 3.23 4.41 13.04
C VAL A 224 3.14 3.81 11.64
N LEU A 225 2.63 4.56 10.66
CA LEU A 225 2.56 4.08 9.28
C LEU A 225 3.95 3.81 8.71
N LYS A 226 4.92 4.70 8.97
CA LYS A 226 6.32 4.50 8.59
C LYS A 226 6.93 3.28 9.26
N LEU A 227 6.64 3.03 10.54
CA LEU A 227 7.11 1.85 11.26
C LEU A 227 6.57 0.55 10.64
N ILE A 228 5.26 0.47 10.43
CA ILE A 228 4.59 -0.70 9.83
C ILE A 228 5.14 -0.96 8.42
N GLY A 229 5.23 0.09 7.60
CA GLY A 229 5.82 0.03 6.26
C GLY A 229 7.28 -0.44 6.28
N LYS A 230 8.11 0.10 7.17
CA LYS A 230 9.52 -0.31 7.34
C LYS A 230 9.66 -1.78 7.73
N ARG A 231 8.70 -2.33 8.48
CA ARG A 231 8.70 -3.73 8.91
C ARG A 231 8.05 -4.69 7.91
N GLY A 232 7.43 -4.17 6.84
CA GLY A 232 6.70 -4.99 5.86
C GLY A 232 5.45 -5.65 6.44
N LEU A 233 4.85 -5.07 7.48
CA LEU A 233 3.63 -5.58 8.10
C LEU A 233 2.39 -5.08 7.35
N SER A 234 1.31 -5.87 7.36
CA SER A 234 0.02 -5.39 6.84
C SER A 234 -0.51 -4.26 7.71
N TYR A 235 -1.05 -3.19 7.12
CA TYR A 235 -1.65 -2.11 7.91
C TYR A 235 -2.96 -2.53 8.59
N ARG A 236 -3.67 -3.51 8.03
CA ARG A 236 -5.07 -3.84 8.36
C ARG A 236 -5.24 -5.29 8.79
N GLY A 237 -6.26 -5.51 9.62
CA GLY A 237 -6.80 -6.82 10.00
C GLY A 237 -8.01 -7.19 9.15
N SER A 238 -8.69 -8.28 9.51
CA SER A 238 -9.73 -8.88 8.66
C SER A 238 -11.10 -8.23 8.77
N ILE A 239 -11.50 -7.65 9.93
CA ILE A 239 -12.92 -7.30 10.16
C ILE A 239 -13.15 -6.01 10.98
N HIS A 240 -12.38 -5.72 12.03
CA HIS A 240 -12.76 -4.72 13.04
C HIS A 240 -12.01 -3.38 12.91
N GLU A 241 -12.31 -2.56 11.91
CA GLU A 241 -11.66 -1.23 11.72
C GLU A 241 -12.49 -0.03 12.23
N SER A 242 -13.54 -0.28 13.02
CA SER A 242 -14.48 0.78 13.41
C SER A 242 -14.01 1.54 14.65
N ALA A 243 -14.18 2.87 14.66
CA ALA A 243 -13.83 3.67 15.84
C ALA A 243 -14.63 3.27 17.10
N ARG A 244 -15.83 2.70 16.94
CA ARG A 244 -16.68 2.23 18.05
C ARG A 244 -16.13 1.01 18.77
N THR A 245 -15.41 0.17 18.05
CA THR A 245 -14.90 -1.10 18.58
C THR A 245 -13.53 -0.96 19.21
N LEU A 246 -12.86 0.21 19.07
CA LEU A 246 -11.49 0.44 19.55
C LEU A 246 -11.28 0.19 21.05
N ASN A 247 -12.33 0.21 21.86
CA ASN A 247 -12.25 -0.07 23.30
C ASN A 247 -12.46 -1.56 23.64
N ASP A 248 -12.77 -2.40 22.66
CA ASP A 248 -12.98 -3.84 22.86
C ASP A 248 -11.65 -4.60 22.68
N GLU A 249 -10.99 -4.91 23.79
CA GLU A 249 -9.71 -5.61 23.81
C GLU A 249 -9.78 -7.06 23.27
N ALA A 250 -10.98 -7.63 23.10
CA ALA A 250 -11.15 -8.97 22.55
C ALA A 250 -11.11 -9.01 21.01
N LEU A 251 -11.18 -7.85 20.34
CA LEU A 251 -11.22 -7.74 18.89
C LEU A 251 -9.85 -7.40 18.31
N ASP A 252 -9.52 -8.00 17.16
CA ASP A 252 -8.33 -7.66 16.38
C ASP A 252 -8.64 -6.51 15.41
N HIS A 253 -8.06 -5.34 15.68
CA HIS A 253 -8.21 -4.14 14.85
C HIS A 253 -7.16 -4.03 13.73
N GLY A 254 -6.24 -4.99 13.64
CA GLY A 254 -5.11 -4.98 12.74
C GLY A 254 -3.94 -4.11 13.21
N ASN A 255 -2.77 -4.35 12.64
CA ASN A 255 -1.50 -3.80 13.14
C ASN A 255 -1.48 -2.28 13.32
N PHE A 256 -2.10 -1.50 12.41
CA PHE A 256 -2.12 -0.04 12.56
C PHE A 256 -2.88 0.41 13.79
N LEU A 257 -4.11 -0.04 13.96
CA LEU A 257 -4.96 0.38 15.07
C LEU A 257 -4.44 -0.18 16.40
N GLU A 258 -3.96 -1.43 16.42
CA GLU A 258 -3.37 -2.04 17.62
C GLU A 258 -2.12 -1.28 18.09
N VAL A 259 -1.25 -0.83 17.17
CA VAL A 259 -0.09 0.00 17.55
C VAL A 259 -0.54 1.37 18.07
N ILE A 260 -1.57 1.97 17.47
CA ILE A 260 -2.13 3.25 17.95
C ILE A 260 -2.75 3.10 19.36
N LEU A 261 -3.48 2.01 19.61
CA LEU A 261 -4.05 1.68 20.91
C LEU A 261 -2.98 1.39 21.97
N LEU A 262 -1.90 0.72 21.58
CA LEU A 262 -0.76 0.53 22.47
C LEU A 262 -0.10 1.87 22.84
N LEU A 263 0.13 2.74 21.86
CA LEU A 263 0.75 4.05 22.09
C LEU A 263 -0.14 4.97 22.92
N SER A 264 -1.47 4.88 22.79
CA SER A 264 -2.40 5.70 23.58
C SER A 264 -2.39 5.38 25.07
N LYS A 265 -1.87 4.21 25.48
CA LYS A 265 -1.63 3.90 26.91
C LYS A 265 -0.52 4.76 27.52
N TYR A 266 0.37 5.30 26.69
CA TYR A 266 1.55 6.06 27.13
C TYR A 266 1.58 7.51 26.61
N ASP A 267 0.84 7.82 25.54
CA ASP A 267 0.75 9.15 24.95
C ASP A 267 -0.63 9.77 25.24
N ALA A 268 -0.63 10.81 26.07
CA ALA A 268 -1.86 11.50 26.49
C ALA A 268 -2.65 12.12 25.32
N VAL A 269 -1.95 12.58 24.27
CA VAL A 269 -2.59 13.20 23.09
C VAL A 269 -3.37 12.15 22.31
N LEU A 270 -2.80 10.96 22.09
CA LEU A 270 -3.49 9.84 21.46
C LEU A 270 -4.61 9.29 22.35
N SER A 271 -4.38 9.18 23.65
CA SER A 271 -5.39 8.73 24.61
C SER A 271 -6.66 9.57 24.53
N GLU A 272 -6.50 10.90 24.64
CA GLU A 272 -7.62 11.83 24.57
C GLU A 272 -8.30 11.82 23.19
N HIS A 273 -7.51 11.71 22.11
CA HIS A 273 -8.04 11.65 20.75
C HIS A 273 -8.86 10.38 20.48
N ILE A 274 -8.39 9.22 20.94
CA ILE A 274 -9.09 7.94 20.76
C ILE A 274 -10.39 7.95 21.57
N ASN A 275 -10.36 8.35 22.84
CA ASN A 275 -11.55 8.45 23.68
C ASN A 275 -12.61 9.34 23.02
N LYS A 276 -12.20 10.51 22.53
CA LYS A 276 -13.07 11.41 21.76
C LYS A 276 -13.66 10.74 20.53
N CYS A 277 -12.83 10.03 19.75
CA CYS A 277 -13.30 9.30 18.56
C CYS A 277 -14.34 8.22 18.92
N VAL A 278 -14.13 7.48 20.01
CA VAL A 278 -15.07 6.43 20.44
C VAL A 278 -16.38 7.05 20.91
N GLU A 279 -16.34 8.09 21.75
CA GLU A 279 -17.52 8.80 22.24
C GLU A 279 -18.36 9.39 21.10
N GLU A 280 -17.73 10.16 20.22
CA GLU A 280 -18.41 10.83 19.11
C GLU A 280 -18.95 9.79 18.12
N SER A 281 -18.25 8.68 17.92
CA SER A 281 -18.74 7.59 17.08
C SER A 281 -19.96 6.89 17.69
N SER A 282 -20.07 6.80 19.01
CA SER A 282 -21.19 6.17 19.72
C SER A 282 -22.46 7.03 19.74
N ARG A 283 -22.31 8.37 19.69
CA ARG A 283 -23.44 9.33 19.74
C ARG A 283 -24.28 9.42 18.45
N GLN A 284 -23.82 8.89 17.32
CA GLN A 284 -24.56 8.94 16.04
C GLN A 284 -24.79 7.56 15.39
N PRO A 285 -25.74 6.75 15.88
CA PRO A 285 -26.13 5.51 15.21
C PRO A 285 -26.98 5.80 13.95
N GLY A 286 -26.36 5.74 12.76
CA GLY A 286 -27.12 5.50 11.52
C GLY A 286 -27.10 6.58 10.42
N GLN A 287 -26.46 7.73 10.61
CA GLN A 287 -26.27 8.71 9.52
C GLN A 287 -24.79 8.85 9.16
N GLY A 288 -24.50 9.11 7.89
CA GLY A 288 -23.16 9.02 7.29
C GLY A 288 -22.08 9.79 8.05
N ARG A 289 -20.83 9.29 7.90
CA ARG A 289 -19.57 9.72 8.54
C ARG A 289 -19.13 11.16 8.24
N GLY A 290 -20.03 12.13 8.27
CA GLY A 290 -19.85 13.45 7.65
C GLY A 290 -19.00 14.46 8.42
N SER A 291 -18.90 14.38 9.76
CA SER A 291 -18.20 15.42 10.54
C SER A 291 -17.05 14.96 11.43
N LEU A 292 -16.91 13.65 11.70
CA LEU A 292 -15.88 13.14 12.61
C LEU A 292 -14.52 12.98 11.92
N THR A 293 -13.55 13.83 12.26
CA THR A 293 -12.17 13.73 11.75
C THR A 293 -11.33 12.84 12.65
N THR A 294 -11.35 11.53 12.42
CA THR A 294 -10.63 10.58 13.28
C THR A 294 -9.14 10.45 12.94
N PHE A 295 -8.72 10.74 11.70
CA PHE A 295 -7.40 10.37 11.13
C PHE A 295 -7.06 8.87 11.10
N LEU A 296 -7.80 8.04 11.83
CA LEU A 296 -7.63 6.58 11.94
C LEU A 296 -8.40 5.80 10.87
N SER A 297 -9.21 6.47 10.05
CA SER A 297 -10.02 5.78 9.04
C SER A 297 -9.14 5.17 7.95
N LYS A 298 -9.61 4.04 7.41
CA LYS A 298 -9.01 3.37 6.26
C LYS A 298 -8.76 4.29 5.06
N THR A 299 -9.66 5.25 4.83
CA THR A 299 -9.56 6.23 3.75
C THR A 299 -8.44 7.23 4.03
N THR A 300 -8.32 7.70 5.27
CA THR A 300 -7.26 8.64 5.66
C THR A 300 -5.89 7.97 5.60
N ILE A 301 -5.77 6.76 6.14
CA ILE A 301 -4.52 5.99 6.11
C ILE A 301 -4.07 5.77 4.66
N ASN A 302 -4.97 5.34 3.77
CA ASN A 302 -4.63 5.15 2.36
C ASN A 302 -4.13 6.43 1.69
N LYS A 303 -4.73 7.59 2.03
CA LYS A 303 -4.26 8.89 1.52
C LYS A 303 -2.85 9.19 2.00
N ILE A 304 -2.57 9.00 3.30
CA ILE A 304 -1.24 9.24 3.87
C ILE A 304 -0.20 8.30 3.25
N VAL A 305 -0.51 7.00 3.15
CA VAL A 305 0.36 6.02 2.50
C VAL A 305 0.64 6.39 1.05
N LYS A 306 -0.38 6.89 0.32
CA LYS A 306 -0.20 7.35 -1.06
C LYS A 306 0.68 8.60 -1.14
N ILE A 307 0.55 9.54 -0.21
CA ILE A 307 1.43 10.72 -0.12
C ILE A 307 2.87 10.28 0.14
N ILE A 308 3.11 9.41 1.12
CA ILE A 308 4.44 8.87 1.43
C ILE A 308 5.03 8.17 0.19
N SER A 309 4.23 7.35 -0.50
CA SER A 309 4.65 6.68 -1.73
C SER A 309 5.03 7.67 -2.83
N ASN A 310 4.24 8.73 -3.04
CA ASN A 310 4.55 9.76 -4.03
C ASN A 310 5.84 10.52 -3.67
N MET A 311 6.04 10.88 -2.40
CA MET A 311 7.27 11.55 -1.94
C MET A 311 8.52 10.69 -2.16
N ILE A 312 8.41 9.37 -1.91
CA ILE A 312 9.48 8.42 -2.21
C ILE A 312 9.76 8.38 -3.71
N GLN A 313 8.72 8.30 -4.55
CA GLN A 313 8.86 8.33 -6.01
C GLN A 313 9.54 9.61 -6.49
N GLU A 314 9.09 10.78 -6.01
CA GLU A 314 9.71 12.07 -6.35
C GLU A 314 11.19 12.12 -5.97
N THR A 315 11.54 11.58 -4.80
CA THR A 315 12.94 11.49 -4.35
C THR A 315 13.76 10.63 -5.32
N ILE A 316 13.27 9.43 -5.67
CA ILE A 316 13.95 8.53 -6.61
C ILE A 316 14.10 9.19 -7.99
N VAL A 317 13.04 9.83 -8.50
CA VAL A 317 13.04 10.52 -9.80
C VAL A 317 14.07 11.64 -9.82
N ASN A 318 14.14 12.46 -8.77
CA ASN A 318 15.11 13.54 -8.67
C ASN A 318 16.55 13.01 -8.66
N GLU A 319 16.80 11.92 -7.94
CA GLU A 319 18.10 11.24 -7.93
C GLU A 319 18.47 10.68 -9.33
N VAL A 320 17.52 10.02 -10.01
CA VAL A 320 17.71 9.47 -11.36
C VAL A 320 17.99 10.57 -12.37
N ASN A 321 17.21 11.67 -12.34
CA ASN A 321 17.41 12.81 -13.22
C ASN A 321 18.76 13.48 -12.98
N SER A 322 19.23 13.53 -11.72
CA SER A 322 20.56 14.04 -11.37
C SER A 322 21.68 13.11 -11.85
N ALA A 323 21.47 11.79 -11.83
CA ALA A 323 22.40 10.80 -12.36
C ALA A 323 22.49 10.83 -13.90
N GLY A 324 21.48 11.34 -14.58
CA GLY A 324 21.42 11.52 -16.04
C GLY A 324 21.13 10.23 -16.83
N MET A 325 21.58 9.06 -16.34
CA MET A 325 21.38 7.76 -16.98
C MET A 325 20.88 6.72 -15.97
N PHE A 326 20.02 5.81 -16.42
CA PHE A 326 19.53 4.71 -15.59
C PHE A 326 19.31 3.44 -16.40
N SER A 327 19.15 2.34 -15.68
CA SER A 327 18.74 1.05 -16.22
C SER A 327 17.51 0.54 -15.49
N LEU A 328 16.78 -0.38 -16.11
CA LEU A 328 15.49 -0.85 -15.64
C LEU A 328 15.51 -2.37 -15.41
N GLN A 329 14.91 -2.84 -14.34
CA GLN A 329 14.65 -4.26 -14.11
C GLN A 329 13.15 -4.47 -14.03
N LEU A 330 12.65 -5.50 -14.73
CA LEU A 330 11.26 -5.93 -14.62
C LEU A 330 11.19 -7.34 -14.06
N ASP A 331 10.34 -7.51 -13.07
CA ASP A 331 9.93 -8.82 -12.59
C ASP A 331 8.42 -8.87 -12.37
N THR A 332 7.81 -10.03 -12.66
CA THR A 332 6.37 -10.23 -12.58
C THR A 332 6.03 -11.36 -11.63
N THR A 333 5.04 -11.13 -10.77
CA THR A 333 4.56 -12.13 -9.81
C THR A 333 3.06 -12.02 -9.62
N GLN A 334 2.42 -13.12 -9.22
CA GLN A 334 1.03 -13.11 -8.79
C GLN A 334 0.90 -12.68 -7.33
N ASP A 335 -0.10 -11.83 -7.05
CA ASP A 335 -0.47 -11.47 -5.69
C ASP A 335 -1.41 -12.51 -5.03
N ILE A 336 -1.78 -12.29 -3.77
CA ILE A 336 -2.67 -13.19 -3.02
C ILE A 336 -4.08 -13.31 -3.60
N THR A 337 -4.47 -12.40 -4.51
CA THR A 337 -5.73 -12.44 -5.25
C THR A 337 -5.59 -13.07 -6.63
N SER A 338 -4.43 -13.69 -6.90
CA SER A 338 -4.04 -14.27 -8.18
C SER A 338 -4.02 -13.27 -9.32
N GLN A 339 -3.73 -11.99 -9.04
CA GLN A 339 -3.53 -10.97 -10.05
C GLN A 339 -2.04 -10.78 -10.34
N ASP A 340 -1.69 -10.78 -11.62
CA ASP A 340 -0.32 -10.50 -12.05
C ASP A 340 0.05 -9.04 -11.74
N GLN A 341 1.21 -8.85 -11.13
CA GLN A 341 1.81 -7.56 -10.82
C GLN A 341 3.22 -7.49 -11.40
N CYS A 342 3.56 -6.35 -11.99
CA CYS A 342 4.88 -6.04 -12.53
C CYS A 342 5.58 -5.02 -11.62
N SER A 343 6.76 -5.40 -11.12
CA SER A 343 7.66 -4.51 -10.41
C SER A 343 8.57 -3.80 -11.41
N ILE A 344 8.66 -2.48 -11.28
CA ILE A 344 9.60 -1.64 -12.03
C ILE A 344 10.67 -1.17 -11.07
N VAL A 345 11.90 -1.64 -11.28
CA VAL A 345 13.06 -1.29 -10.48
C VAL A 345 14.01 -0.46 -11.33
N LEU A 346 14.50 0.65 -10.79
CA LEU A 346 15.50 1.49 -11.43
C LEU A 346 16.85 1.25 -10.78
N ARG A 347 17.89 1.18 -11.60
CA ARG A 347 19.28 1.14 -11.16
C ARG A 347 20.07 2.26 -11.84
N TYR A 348 20.70 3.10 -11.03
CA TYR A 348 21.42 4.30 -11.46
C TYR A 348 22.64 4.53 -10.57
N VAL A 349 23.54 5.42 -11.02
CA VAL A 349 24.83 5.66 -10.36
C VAL A 349 24.98 7.15 -10.06
N THR A 350 25.30 7.47 -8.81
CA THR A 350 25.76 8.79 -8.38
C THR A 350 27.24 8.67 -7.97
N ASP A 351 27.55 8.93 -6.70
CA ASP A 351 28.76 8.47 -5.99
C ASP A 351 28.77 6.94 -5.74
N LYS A 352 27.61 6.30 -5.76
CA LYS A 352 27.43 4.86 -5.55
C LYS A 352 26.31 4.31 -6.44
N ILE A 353 26.23 2.99 -6.50
CA ILE A 353 25.15 2.27 -7.18
C ILE A 353 23.90 2.31 -6.31
N HIS A 354 22.79 2.73 -6.88
CA HIS A 354 21.47 2.67 -6.25
C HIS A 354 20.57 1.72 -7.00
N GLU A 355 19.80 0.93 -6.26
CA GLU A 355 18.71 0.11 -6.76
C GLU A 355 17.44 0.49 -5.98
N ARG A 356 16.39 0.89 -6.71
CA ARG A 356 15.17 1.46 -6.14
C ARG A 356 13.95 0.95 -6.88
N VAL A 357 13.00 0.40 -6.12
CA VAL A 357 11.66 0.09 -6.66
C VAL A 357 10.94 1.41 -6.93
N LEU A 358 10.61 1.66 -8.20
CA LEU A 358 9.82 2.84 -8.60
C LEU A 358 8.35 2.62 -8.27
N CYS A 359 7.81 1.48 -8.69
CA CYS A 359 6.40 1.12 -8.49
C CYS A 359 6.15 -0.37 -8.72
N ILE A 360 4.99 -0.82 -8.25
CA ILE A 360 4.40 -2.12 -8.57
C ILE A 360 3.06 -1.84 -9.24
N LEU A 361 2.89 -2.34 -10.47
CA LEU A 361 1.73 -2.09 -11.32
C LEU A 361 0.99 -3.39 -11.59
N LYS A 362 -0.34 -3.33 -11.56
CA LYS A 362 -1.16 -4.46 -11.97
C LYS A 362 -1.03 -4.69 -13.47
N CYS A 363 -0.89 -5.95 -13.88
CA CYS A 363 -0.88 -6.36 -15.27
C CYS A 363 -2.25 -6.90 -15.68
N GLU A 364 -2.78 -6.38 -16.78
CA GLU A 364 -4.01 -6.89 -17.40
C GLU A 364 -3.72 -7.87 -18.54
N LYS A 365 -2.51 -7.81 -19.08
CA LYS A 365 -2.04 -8.63 -20.20
C LYS A 365 -0.59 -9.02 -19.93
N SER A 366 -0.15 -10.08 -20.59
CA SER A 366 1.20 -10.62 -20.46
C SER A 366 2.05 -10.42 -21.73
N THR A 367 1.66 -9.57 -22.68
CA THR A 367 2.41 -9.38 -23.93
C THR A 367 3.57 -8.38 -23.77
N GLY A 368 4.64 -8.55 -24.56
CA GLY A 368 5.80 -7.64 -24.54
C GLY A 368 5.46 -6.19 -24.87
N GLU A 369 4.56 -5.99 -25.84
CA GLU A 369 4.03 -4.67 -26.19
C GLU A 369 3.34 -4.00 -24.98
N TYR A 370 2.51 -4.76 -24.25
CA TYR A 370 1.81 -4.24 -23.08
C TYR A 370 2.81 -3.82 -21.99
N PHE A 371 3.82 -4.63 -21.71
CA PHE A 371 4.87 -4.26 -20.74
C PHE A 371 5.64 -3.01 -21.18
N SER A 372 5.96 -2.87 -22.47
CA SER A 372 6.65 -1.69 -22.98
C SER A 372 5.80 -0.43 -22.81
N GLN A 373 4.52 -0.48 -23.20
CA GLN A 373 3.59 0.63 -22.98
C GLN A 373 3.40 0.95 -21.49
N LEU A 374 3.28 -0.07 -20.64
CA LEU A 374 3.13 0.08 -19.20
C LEU A 374 4.33 0.84 -18.61
N VAL A 375 5.55 0.43 -18.95
CA VAL A 375 6.79 1.09 -18.51
C VAL A 375 6.89 2.51 -19.07
N THR A 376 6.70 2.70 -20.37
CA THR A 376 6.81 4.02 -21.01
C THR A 376 5.80 5.00 -20.43
N ASN A 377 4.55 4.57 -20.20
CA ASN A 377 3.53 5.42 -19.58
C ASN A 377 3.90 5.81 -18.15
N GLU A 378 4.42 4.87 -17.37
CA GLU A 378 4.82 5.15 -15.98
C GLU A 378 6.03 6.07 -15.91
N LEU A 379 7.07 5.84 -16.72
CA LEU A 379 8.24 6.72 -16.80
C LEU A 379 7.82 8.15 -17.21
N ASN A 380 6.97 8.29 -18.22
CA ASN A 380 6.44 9.59 -18.63
C ASN A 380 5.61 10.26 -17.53
N ARG A 381 4.79 9.49 -16.78
CA ARG A 381 3.97 10.00 -15.67
C ARG A 381 4.83 10.61 -14.56
N VAL A 382 5.99 10.00 -14.28
CA VAL A 382 6.91 10.49 -13.24
C VAL A 382 7.97 11.46 -13.76
N GLY A 383 7.99 11.74 -15.07
CA GLY A 383 8.95 12.68 -15.67
C GLY A 383 10.34 12.11 -15.92
N LEU A 384 10.46 10.80 -16.12
CA LEU A 384 11.69 10.13 -16.53
C LEU A 384 11.70 9.90 -18.04
N ASN A 385 12.75 10.37 -18.71
CA ASN A 385 12.91 10.21 -20.15
C ASN A 385 13.44 8.79 -20.48
N ILE A 386 12.69 8.03 -21.29
CA ILE A 386 13.11 6.71 -21.77
C ILE A 386 14.42 6.75 -22.58
N GLY A 387 14.75 7.86 -23.23
CA GLY A 387 16.02 8.05 -23.94
C GLY A 387 17.25 8.02 -23.01
N ASN A 388 17.06 8.23 -21.71
CA ASN A 388 18.11 8.11 -20.69
C ASN A 388 18.19 6.68 -20.09
N CYS A 389 17.29 5.78 -20.51
CA CYS A 389 17.30 4.38 -20.11
C CYS A 389 18.33 3.61 -20.97
N VAL A 390 19.51 3.37 -20.41
CA VAL A 390 20.67 2.80 -21.13
C VAL A 390 20.77 1.30 -21.01
N GLY A 391 19.95 0.69 -20.16
CA GLY A 391 19.85 -0.76 -20.10
C GLY A 391 18.52 -1.25 -19.56
N ASN A 392 18.16 -2.48 -19.88
CA ASN A 392 17.08 -3.17 -19.18
C ASN A 392 17.43 -4.63 -18.91
N SER A 393 16.82 -5.20 -17.88
CA SER A 393 16.94 -6.62 -17.54
C SER A 393 15.61 -7.22 -17.16
N THR A 394 15.36 -8.44 -17.66
CA THR A 394 14.08 -9.15 -17.50
C THR A 394 14.34 -10.65 -17.39
N ASP A 395 13.30 -11.41 -17.06
CA ASP A 395 13.34 -12.86 -17.24
C ASP A 395 13.39 -13.25 -18.73
N GLY A 396 13.61 -14.54 -18.98
CA GLY A 396 13.74 -15.11 -20.33
C GLY A 396 12.39 -15.47 -20.97
N ALA A 397 11.26 -15.00 -20.43
CA ALA A 397 9.96 -15.33 -20.99
C ALA A 397 9.84 -14.79 -22.43
N ALA A 398 9.15 -15.53 -23.31
CA ALA A 398 8.99 -15.14 -24.71
C ALA A 398 8.37 -13.75 -24.88
N ASN A 399 7.50 -13.34 -23.96
CA ASN A 399 6.90 -12.02 -23.96
C ASN A 399 7.87 -10.91 -23.55
N MET A 400 8.93 -11.22 -22.81
CA MET A 400 9.98 -10.27 -22.47
C MET A 400 11.06 -10.23 -23.56
N ASN A 401 11.41 -11.39 -24.11
CA ASN A 401 12.59 -11.56 -24.97
C ASN A 401 12.33 -11.92 -26.43
N GLY A 402 11.08 -11.96 -26.87
CA GLY A 402 10.76 -12.25 -28.26
C GLY A 402 11.49 -11.29 -29.22
N ALA A 403 12.19 -11.83 -30.22
CA ALA A 403 13.02 -11.05 -31.13
C ALA A 403 12.28 -9.89 -31.83
N TYR A 404 10.98 -10.03 -32.05
CA TYR A 404 10.15 -9.03 -32.74
C TYR A 404 9.11 -8.37 -31.83
N ASN A 405 8.51 -9.15 -30.92
CA ASN A 405 7.35 -8.77 -30.11
C ASN A 405 7.61 -8.87 -28.60
N GLY A 406 8.86 -9.05 -28.19
CA GLY A 406 9.27 -9.03 -26.80
C GLY A 406 9.39 -7.60 -26.27
N PHE A 407 9.19 -7.42 -24.96
CA PHE A 407 9.45 -6.16 -24.26
C PHE A 407 10.79 -5.52 -24.67
N SER A 408 11.88 -6.29 -24.64
CA SER A 408 13.22 -5.78 -24.95
C SER A 408 13.34 -5.28 -26.39
N ALA A 409 12.64 -5.92 -27.34
CA ALA A 409 12.62 -5.49 -28.75
C ALA A 409 11.85 -4.17 -28.94
N PHE A 410 10.78 -3.94 -28.16
CA PHE A 410 10.08 -2.66 -28.17
C PHE A 410 10.90 -1.55 -27.51
N MET A 411 11.54 -1.83 -26.37
CA MET A 411 12.41 -0.86 -25.71
C MET A 411 13.60 -0.45 -26.58
N LEU A 412 14.19 -1.40 -27.32
CA LEU A 412 15.27 -1.12 -28.27
C LEU A 412 14.82 -0.22 -29.45
N LYS A 413 13.54 -0.28 -29.86
CA LYS A 413 12.99 0.64 -30.88
C LYS A 413 12.88 2.08 -30.34
N GLU A 414 12.56 2.25 -29.06
CA GLU A 414 12.47 3.55 -28.39
C GLU A 414 13.86 4.14 -28.11
N ASN A 415 14.82 3.31 -27.69
CA ASN A 415 16.21 3.70 -27.48
C ASN A 415 17.19 2.68 -28.10
N PRO A 416 17.71 2.95 -29.31
CA PRO A 416 18.63 2.03 -30.00
C PRO A 416 19.95 1.78 -29.28
N ASN A 417 20.34 2.66 -28.34
CA ASN A 417 21.59 2.53 -27.59
C ASN A 417 21.43 1.70 -26.31
N GLN A 418 20.24 1.16 -26.05
CA GLN A 418 19.97 0.43 -24.83
C GLN A 418 20.52 -0.99 -24.86
N LEU A 419 21.16 -1.40 -23.76
CA LEU A 419 21.63 -2.77 -23.56
C LEU A 419 20.58 -3.63 -22.84
N HIS A 420 20.16 -4.74 -23.44
CA HIS A 420 19.33 -5.72 -22.77
C HIS A 420 20.18 -6.85 -22.15
N ILE A 421 19.97 -7.15 -20.86
CA ILE A 421 20.62 -8.25 -20.14
C ILE A 421 19.57 -9.23 -19.64
N TRP A 422 19.70 -10.51 -20.01
CA TRP A 422 18.83 -11.56 -19.51
C TRP A 422 19.18 -11.88 -18.06
N CYS A 423 18.19 -12.24 -17.25
CA CYS A 423 18.46 -12.77 -15.92
C CYS A 423 19.25 -14.10 -16.01
N TYR A 424 20.55 -14.08 -15.68
CA TYR A 424 21.42 -15.26 -15.74
C TYR A 424 20.99 -16.37 -14.77
N ALA A 425 20.43 -15.99 -13.62
CA ALA A 425 19.85 -16.96 -12.69
C ALA A 425 18.64 -17.68 -13.32
N HIS A 426 17.81 -16.96 -14.08
CA HIS A 426 16.71 -17.55 -14.82
C HIS A 426 17.20 -18.43 -15.98
N ILE A 427 18.23 -18.00 -16.73
CA ILE A 427 18.84 -18.83 -17.79
C ILE A 427 19.36 -20.16 -17.22
N LEU A 428 20.10 -20.11 -16.11
CA LEU A 428 20.59 -21.30 -15.44
C LEU A 428 19.42 -22.19 -14.98
N ASN A 429 18.33 -21.60 -14.48
CA ASN A 429 17.15 -22.37 -14.13
C ASN A 429 16.53 -23.07 -15.35
N LEU A 430 16.46 -22.42 -16.52
CA LEU A 430 15.98 -23.05 -17.76
C LEU A 430 16.87 -24.24 -18.18
N VAL A 431 18.19 -24.09 -18.10
CA VAL A 431 19.14 -25.21 -18.32
C VAL A 431 18.77 -26.40 -17.44
N LEU A 432 18.61 -26.17 -16.13
CA LEU A 432 18.33 -27.24 -15.18
C LEU A 432 16.94 -27.84 -15.37
N VAL A 433 15.92 -27.03 -15.63
CA VAL A 433 14.56 -27.51 -15.92
C VAL A 433 14.56 -28.43 -17.13
N ASP A 434 15.21 -28.02 -18.23
CA ASP A 434 15.35 -28.84 -19.43
C ASP A 434 15.98 -30.20 -19.11
N CYS A 435 17.04 -30.23 -18.28
CA CYS A 435 17.72 -31.46 -17.89
C CYS A 435 16.84 -32.35 -17.01
N THR A 436 16.19 -31.76 -16.00
CA THR A 436 15.37 -32.52 -15.05
C THR A 436 14.11 -33.14 -15.68
N ASN A 437 13.64 -32.57 -16.79
CA ASN A 437 12.46 -33.04 -17.53
C ASN A 437 12.83 -33.85 -18.79
N LEU A 438 14.12 -34.14 -19.02
CA LEU A 438 14.61 -34.72 -20.27
C LEU A 438 14.30 -36.21 -20.41
N VAL A 439 14.58 -36.99 -19.35
CA VAL A 439 14.51 -38.46 -19.35
C VAL A 439 13.59 -38.95 -18.23
N ILE A 440 12.92 -40.08 -18.48
CA ILE A 440 11.92 -40.64 -17.55
C ILE A 440 12.48 -40.85 -16.13
N PRO A 441 13.69 -41.41 -15.92
CA PRO A 441 14.23 -41.58 -14.57
C PRO A 441 14.39 -40.25 -13.82
N SER A 442 14.83 -39.20 -14.51
CA SER A 442 14.96 -37.86 -13.94
C SER A 442 13.60 -37.29 -13.54
N PHE A 443 12.63 -37.32 -14.45
CA PHE A 443 11.28 -36.82 -14.17
C PHE A 443 10.63 -37.58 -13.02
N THR A 444 10.81 -38.90 -12.98
CA THR A 444 10.32 -39.79 -11.92
C THR A 444 10.93 -39.43 -10.57
N LEU A 445 12.24 -39.20 -10.51
CA LEU A 445 12.92 -38.78 -9.28
C LEU A 445 12.36 -37.47 -8.73
N PHE A 446 12.26 -36.42 -9.54
CA PHE A 446 11.82 -35.11 -9.04
C PHE A 446 10.34 -35.09 -8.67
N ASN A 447 9.48 -35.84 -9.36
CA ASN A 447 8.09 -36.02 -8.92
C ASN A 447 8.02 -36.80 -7.62
N LEU A 448 8.79 -37.88 -7.47
CA LEU A 448 8.84 -38.66 -6.25
C LEU A 448 9.24 -37.81 -5.03
N LEU A 449 10.28 -36.97 -5.17
CA LEU A 449 10.71 -36.02 -4.12
C LEU A 449 9.60 -35.03 -3.73
N ASN A 450 8.87 -34.51 -4.72
CA ASN A 450 7.79 -33.56 -4.46
C ASN A 450 6.57 -34.24 -3.83
N ASP A 451 6.13 -35.35 -4.41
CA ASP A 451 4.91 -36.06 -4.05
C ASP A 451 5.01 -36.63 -2.63
N VAL A 452 6.18 -37.14 -2.23
CA VAL A 452 6.38 -37.62 -0.85
C VAL A 452 6.34 -36.46 0.16
N ALA A 453 6.91 -35.30 -0.20
CA ALA A 453 6.91 -34.12 0.66
C ALA A 453 5.50 -33.56 0.84
N VAL A 454 4.69 -33.52 -0.24
CA VAL A 454 3.27 -33.14 -0.19
C VAL A 454 2.48 -34.18 0.59
N PHE A 455 2.67 -35.47 0.30
CA PHE A 455 1.99 -36.56 1.00
C PHE A 455 2.17 -36.45 2.52
N ILE A 456 3.38 -36.28 3.03
CA ILE A 456 3.62 -36.15 4.48
C ILE A 456 2.95 -34.88 5.04
N LYS A 457 3.04 -33.75 4.33
CA LYS A 457 2.49 -32.45 4.78
C LYS A 457 0.97 -32.36 4.77
N ASP A 458 0.30 -33.11 3.90
CA ASP A 458 -1.15 -33.05 3.73
C ASP A 458 -1.95 -33.67 4.90
N SER A 459 -1.30 -34.22 5.93
CA SER A 459 -1.98 -34.77 7.10
C SER A 459 -1.18 -34.56 8.38
N TYR A 460 -1.84 -34.01 9.40
CA TYR A 460 -1.24 -33.87 10.73
C TYR A 460 -0.81 -35.23 11.32
N GLN A 461 -1.56 -36.31 11.05
CA GLN A 461 -1.20 -37.65 11.55
C GLN A 461 0.11 -38.15 10.93
N ARG A 462 0.30 -37.96 9.63
CA ARG A 462 1.56 -38.30 8.93
C ARG A 462 2.69 -37.37 9.34
N MET A 463 2.39 -36.10 9.60
CA MET A 463 3.37 -35.15 10.13
C MET A 463 3.81 -35.52 11.54
N ASN A 464 2.91 -35.99 12.41
CA ASN A 464 3.28 -36.45 13.75
C ASN A 464 4.24 -37.65 13.67
N ILE A 465 3.97 -38.63 12.81
CA ILE A 465 4.90 -39.75 12.58
C ILE A 465 6.23 -39.24 12.04
N TRP A 466 6.21 -38.27 11.13
CA TRP A 466 7.43 -37.63 10.64
C TRP A 466 8.21 -36.98 11.78
N ASP A 467 7.56 -36.20 12.64
CA ASP A 467 8.21 -35.49 13.74
C ASP A 467 8.75 -36.45 14.80
N ASP A 468 8.04 -37.55 15.11
CA ASP A 468 8.50 -38.62 16.01
C ASP A 468 9.83 -39.23 15.51
N GLU A 469 9.89 -39.63 14.23
CA GLU A 469 11.07 -40.29 13.64
C GLU A 469 12.23 -39.31 13.38
N ASN A 470 11.94 -38.01 13.39
CA ASN A 470 12.86 -36.92 13.04
C ASN A 470 13.32 -36.09 14.26
N GLU A 471 12.87 -36.46 15.47
CA GLU A 471 13.27 -35.81 16.73
C GLU A 471 14.80 -35.90 16.93
N SER A 472 15.37 -37.08 16.67
CA SER A 472 16.81 -37.35 16.80
C SER A 472 17.70 -36.58 15.81
N VAL A 473 17.13 -36.00 14.74
CA VAL A 473 17.85 -35.31 13.67
C VAL A 473 17.43 -33.83 13.53
N GLY A 474 16.73 -33.28 14.54
CA GLY A 474 16.50 -31.85 14.72
C GLY A 474 15.29 -31.28 13.99
N HIS A 475 14.20 -32.05 13.86
CA HIS A 475 12.91 -31.60 13.29
C HIS A 475 13.03 -30.95 11.89
N LYS A 476 13.93 -31.48 11.05
CA LYS A 476 14.10 -31.00 9.67
C LYS A 476 12.86 -31.31 8.83
N LYS A 477 12.34 -30.31 8.10
CA LYS A 477 11.17 -30.52 7.21
C LYS A 477 11.59 -30.82 5.77
N LEU A 478 10.86 -31.72 5.10
CA LEU A 478 11.04 -31.97 3.66
C LEU A 478 10.75 -30.71 2.83
N GLY A 479 11.52 -30.53 1.75
CA GLY A 479 11.30 -29.45 0.78
C GLY A 479 10.27 -29.85 -0.26
N THR A 480 9.29 -28.99 -0.53
CA THR A 480 8.45 -29.11 -1.74
C THR A 480 9.19 -28.46 -2.91
N ILE A 481 9.01 -29.00 -4.11
CA ILE A 481 9.66 -28.48 -5.32
C ILE A 481 8.72 -27.45 -5.94
N GLY A 482 9.18 -26.20 -6.01
CA GLY A 482 8.47 -25.13 -6.70
C GLY A 482 8.93 -25.03 -8.16
N GLN A 483 8.00 -24.85 -9.10
CA GLN A 483 8.31 -24.76 -10.54
C GLN A 483 9.29 -23.61 -10.87
N THR A 484 9.26 -22.49 -10.12
CA THR A 484 10.00 -21.25 -10.44
C THR A 484 11.27 -21.03 -9.61
N ARG A 485 11.63 -21.94 -8.70
CA ARG A 485 12.64 -21.68 -7.66
C ARG A 485 13.68 -22.80 -7.60
N TRP A 486 14.76 -22.65 -8.38
CA TRP A 486 15.82 -23.64 -8.61
C TRP A 486 16.39 -24.30 -7.34
N TRP A 487 16.60 -23.53 -6.25
CA TRP A 487 17.15 -24.08 -5.01
C TRP A 487 16.22 -25.15 -4.42
N SER A 488 14.93 -25.17 -4.78
CA SER A 488 13.98 -26.14 -4.25
C SER A 488 14.26 -27.56 -4.72
N LYS A 489 14.72 -27.77 -5.96
CA LYS A 489 15.07 -29.11 -6.48
C LYS A 489 16.34 -29.66 -5.83
N ASP A 490 17.41 -28.86 -5.80
CA ASP A 490 18.66 -29.21 -5.11
C ASP A 490 18.42 -29.43 -3.61
N ASN A 491 17.71 -28.52 -2.94
CA ASN A 491 17.38 -28.63 -1.53
C ASN A 491 16.51 -29.86 -1.23
N ALA A 492 15.51 -30.18 -2.06
CA ALA A 492 14.70 -31.37 -1.88
C ALA A 492 15.55 -32.66 -2.03
N LEU A 493 16.42 -32.69 -3.05
CA LEU A 493 17.31 -33.82 -3.31
C LEU A 493 18.32 -34.01 -2.16
N ARG A 494 19.05 -32.97 -1.77
CA ARG A 494 20.03 -33.01 -0.67
C ARG A 494 19.38 -33.27 0.69
N LYS A 495 18.16 -32.78 0.94
CA LYS A 495 17.45 -33.11 2.18
C LYS A 495 17.18 -34.59 2.33
N ILE A 496 16.88 -35.28 1.23
CA ILE A 496 16.60 -36.72 1.28
C ILE A 496 17.91 -37.50 1.20
N PHE A 497 18.73 -37.31 0.17
CA PHE A 497 19.91 -38.13 -0.11
C PHE A 497 21.19 -37.69 0.61
N GLY A 498 21.22 -36.48 1.18
CA GLY A 498 22.42 -35.93 1.80
C GLY A 498 23.44 -35.41 0.79
N GLU A 499 24.67 -35.24 1.24
CA GLU A 499 25.82 -34.95 0.40
C GLU A 499 26.43 -36.23 -0.17
N VAL A 500 27.01 -36.14 -1.38
CA VAL A 500 27.60 -37.26 -2.13
C VAL A 500 28.61 -38.06 -1.29
N GLU A 501 29.42 -37.38 -0.49
CA GLU A 501 30.45 -37.99 0.36
C GLU A 501 29.99 -38.20 1.80
N ASN A 502 28.83 -37.66 2.19
CA ASN A 502 28.30 -37.73 3.55
C ASN A 502 26.77 -37.95 3.57
N PRO A 503 26.31 -39.20 3.32
CA PRO A 503 24.89 -39.56 3.26
C PRO A 503 24.12 -39.30 4.57
N ASP A 504 24.80 -39.35 5.72
CA ASP A 504 24.19 -39.14 7.06
C ASP A 504 23.60 -37.73 7.24
N THR A 505 23.99 -36.77 6.39
CA THR A 505 23.39 -35.43 6.38
C THR A 505 21.95 -35.42 5.85
N GLY A 506 21.58 -36.45 5.09
CA GLY A 506 20.27 -36.64 4.49
C GLY A 506 19.27 -37.32 5.43
N LEU A 507 18.00 -37.27 5.02
CA LEU A 507 16.86 -37.83 5.76
C LEU A 507 16.35 -39.14 5.13
N PHE A 508 17.15 -39.81 4.29
CA PHE A 508 16.74 -41.01 3.56
C PHE A 508 16.27 -42.11 4.52
N VAL A 509 17.07 -42.42 5.55
CA VAL A 509 16.75 -43.45 6.56
C VAL A 509 15.48 -43.09 7.32
N THR A 510 15.37 -41.84 7.79
CA THR A 510 14.17 -41.32 8.47
C THR A 510 12.93 -41.44 7.59
N LEU A 511 13.05 -41.05 6.32
CA LEU A 511 11.95 -41.15 5.35
C LEU A 511 11.51 -42.61 5.15
N MET A 512 12.44 -43.54 5.03
CA MET A 512 12.13 -44.97 4.89
C MET A 512 11.37 -45.49 6.10
N LYS A 513 11.81 -45.15 7.32
CA LYS A 513 11.12 -45.53 8.57
C LYS A 513 9.71 -44.94 8.66
N VAL A 514 9.55 -43.66 8.34
CA VAL A 514 8.23 -42.98 8.32
C VAL A 514 7.28 -43.67 7.34
N LEU A 515 7.74 -43.95 6.11
CA LEU A 515 6.91 -44.60 5.10
C LEU A 515 6.54 -46.03 5.50
N LEU A 516 7.46 -46.79 6.11
CA LEU A 516 7.18 -48.13 6.63
C LEU A 516 6.15 -48.08 7.77
N ARG A 517 6.28 -47.14 8.71
CA ARG A 517 5.32 -46.97 9.81
C ARG A 517 3.93 -46.62 9.30
N ILE A 518 3.82 -45.73 8.31
CA ILE A 518 2.54 -45.41 7.66
C ILE A 518 1.98 -46.62 6.90
N GLU A 519 2.82 -47.40 6.22
CA GLU A 519 2.41 -48.61 5.51
C GLU A 519 1.81 -49.67 6.44
N MET A 520 2.41 -49.88 7.62
CA MET A 520 2.01 -50.91 8.58
C MET A 520 0.84 -50.50 9.48
N ASP A 521 0.65 -49.21 9.73
CA ASP A 521 -0.37 -48.72 10.66
C ASP A 521 -1.79 -48.85 10.09
N LEU A 522 -2.59 -49.74 10.70
CA LEU A 522 -3.97 -50.04 10.31
C LEU A 522 -4.94 -48.86 10.48
N HIS A 523 -4.58 -47.81 11.22
CA HIS A 523 -5.39 -46.61 11.37
C HIS A 523 -5.46 -45.77 10.09
N PHE A 524 -4.45 -45.89 9.21
CA PHE A 524 -4.51 -45.27 7.89
C PHE A 524 -5.37 -46.08 6.93
N ASN A 525 -6.14 -45.38 6.09
CA ASN A 525 -6.92 -46.04 5.04
C ASN A 525 -6.02 -46.81 4.06
N PRO A 526 -6.52 -47.89 3.40
CA PRO A 526 -5.74 -48.71 2.49
C PRO A 526 -5.02 -47.91 1.39
N THR A 527 -5.67 -46.90 0.80
CA THR A 527 -5.08 -46.07 -0.25
C THR A 527 -3.84 -45.31 0.24
N CYS A 528 -3.87 -44.79 1.46
CA CYS A 528 -2.74 -44.11 2.10
C CYS A 528 -1.56 -45.06 2.30
N ARG A 529 -1.83 -46.27 2.81
CA ARG A 529 -0.82 -47.30 3.05
C ARG A 529 -0.17 -47.78 1.75
N VAL A 530 -0.98 -48.01 0.72
CA VAL A 530 -0.48 -48.37 -0.63
C VAL A 530 0.38 -47.26 -1.22
N LYS A 531 -0.01 -45.98 -1.05
CA LYS A 531 0.83 -44.85 -1.48
C LYS A 531 2.16 -44.80 -0.73
N ALA A 532 2.15 -44.98 0.59
CA ALA A 532 3.37 -45.01 1.40
C ALA A 532 4.32 -46.13 0.96
N LYS A 533 3.78 -47.35 0.76
CA LYS A 533 4.52 -48.47 0.19
C LYS A 533 5.10 -48.13 -1.19
N ALA A 534 4.29 -47.58 -2.09
CA ALA A 534 4.75 -47.22 -3.43
C ALA A 534 5.87 -46.17 -3.41
N PHE A 535 5.80 -45.16 -2.52
CA PHE A 535 6.90 -44.22 -2.35
C PHE A 535 8.16 -44.91 -1.83
N LYS A 536 8.03 -45.73 -0.78
CA LYS A 536 9.12 -46.50 -0.18
C LYS A 536 9.83 -47.33 -1.25
N ASP A 537 9.09 -48.18 -1.96
CA ASP A 537 9.62 -49.05 -3.00
C ASP A 537 10.31 -48.25 -4.13
N ASN A 538 9.75 -47.10 -4.53
CA ASN A 538 10.35 -46.28 -5.58
C ASN A 538 11.65 -45.58 -5.15
N PHE A 539 11.83 -45.24 -3.87
CA PHE A 539 13.08 -44.69 -3.35
C PHE A 539 14.18 -45.76 -3.24
N LEU A 540 13.81 -47.01 -2.98
CA LEU A 540 14.73 -48.15 -2.84
C LEU A 540 15.22 -48.71 -4.18
N LYS A 541 14.65 -48.28 -5.30
CA LYS A 541 15.10 -48.67 -6.64
C LYS A 541 16.49 -48.16 -6.94
N PHE A 542 17.34 -49.03 -7.49
CA PHE A 542 18.71 -48.66 -7.84
C PHE A 542 18.71 -47.56 -8.92
N GLU A 543 17.74 -47.61 -9.86
CA GLU A 543 17.53 -46.59 -10.88
C GLU A 543 17.28 -45.19 -10.28
N THR A 544 16.50 -45.10 -9.20
CA THR A 544 16.23 -43.83 -8.49
C THR A 544 17.50 -43.34 -7.81
N ILE A 545 18.21 -44.23 -7.12
CA ILE A 545 19.44 -43.90 -6.38
C ILE A 545 20.53 -43.41 -7.32
N ILE A 546 20.81 -44.13 -8.42
CA ILE A 546 21.86 -43.72 -9.37
C ILE A 546 21.50 -42.40 -10.06
N THR A 547 20.21 -42.19 -10.40
CA THR A 547 19.74 -40.92 -10.97
C THR A 547 19.91 -39.77 -9.99
N ALA A 548 19.62 -39.98 -8.70
CA ALA A 548 19.84 -38.98 -7.66
C ALA A 548 21.31 -38.55 -7.56
N HIS A 549 22.25 -39.51 -7.63
CA HIS A 549 23.67 -39.20 -7.58
C HIS A 549 24.18 -38.44 -8.81
N ILE A 550 23.59 -38.64 -10.00
CA ILE A 550 23.87 -37.80 -11.18
C ILE A 550 23.53 -36.34 -10.88
N PHE A 551 22.30 -36.08 -10.39
CA PHE A 551 21.86 -34.72 -10.11
C PHE A 551 22.56 -34.09 -8.90
N LEU A 552 22.92 -34.85 -7.86
CA LEU A 552 23.73 -34.33 -6.75
C LEU A 552 25.08 -33.79 -7.24
N ARG A 553 25.71 -34.47 -8.21
CA ARG A 553 26.96 -34.00 -8.82
C ARG A 553 26.74 -32.76 -9.68
N ILE A 554 25.69 -32.72 -10.50
CA ILE A 554 25.34 -31.51 -11.29
C ILE A 554 25.06 -30.32 -10.37
N PHE A 555 24.29 -30.52 -9.30
CA PHE A 555 23.95 -29.46 -8.34
C PHE A 555 25.14 -29.03 -7.47
N SER A 556 26.13 -29.91 -7.24
CA SER A 556 27.36 -29.50 -6.54
C SER A 556 28.11 -28.38 -7.27
N ILE A 557 28.00 -28.30 -8.59
CA ILE A 557 28.61 -27.27 -9.44
C ILE A 557 27.64 -26.11 -9.66
N THR A 558 26.38 -26.41 -9.99
CA THR A 558 25.41 -25.38 -10.42
C THR A 558 24.77 -24.60 -9.27
N SER A 559 24.66 -25.19 -8.06
CA SER A 559 24.09 -24.47 -6.91
C SER A 559 24.96 -23.32 -6.41
N PRO A 560 26.30 -23.47 -6.24
CA PRO A 560 27.18 -22.34 -5.94
C PRO A 560 27.11 -21.23 -6.99
N LEU A 561 27.12 -21.60 -8.27
CA LEU A 561 26.96 -20.64 -9.37
C LEU A 561 25.66 -19.87 -9.24
N SER A 562 24.55 -20.56 -9.00
CA SER A 562 23.24 -19.92 -8.90
C SER A 562 23.15 -18.95 -7.71
N LYS A 563 23.69 -19.32 -6.53
CA LYS A 563 23.78 -18.41 -5.37
C LYS A 563 24.58 -17.14 -5.72
N LEU A 564 25.67 -17.29 -6.46
CA LEU A 564 26.50 -16.17 -6.90
C LEU A 564 25.75 -15.25 -7.87
N LEU A 565 25.03 -15.81 -8.85
CA LEU A 565 24.25 -15.03 -9.83
C LEU A 565 23.10 -14.22 -9.21
N GLN A 566 22.68 -14.55 -7.98
CA GLN A 566 21.67 -13.83 -7.20
C GLN A 566 22.27 -12.95 -6.10
N SER A 567 23.60 -12.87 -6.00
CA SER A 567 24.26 -12.04 -5.00
C SER A 567 24.09 -10.56 -5.34
N PRO A 568 23.81 -9.67 -4.36
CA PRO A 568 23.70 -8.24 -4.60
C PRO A 568 25.02 -7.60 -5.08
N ASN A 569 26.15 -8.25 -4.79
CA ASN A 569 27.48 -7.81 -5.19
C ASN A 569 27.98 -8.51 -6.46
N ALA A 570 27.12 -9.26 -7.16
CA ALA A 570 27.51 -9.92 -8.40
C ALA A 570 27.74 -8.87 -9.51
N ASP A 571 28.92 -8.91 -10.10
CA ASP A 571 29.23 -8.19 -11.33
C ASP A 571 29.27 -9.14 -12.54
N MET A 572 29.12 -8.57 -13.73
CA MET A 572 29.02 -9.34 -14.98
C MET A 572 30.30 -10.11 -15.31
N ILE A 573 31.47 -9.60 -14.92
CA ILE A 573 32.77 -10.26 -15.20
C ILE A 573 32.90 -11.49 -14.30
N THR A 574 32.69 -11.33 -13.00
CA THR A 574 32.70 -12.46 -12.05
C THR A 574 31.66 -13.51 -12.43
N ALA A 575 30.44 -13.09 -12.80
CA ALA A 575 29.40 -14.00 -13.28
C ALA A 575 29.88 -14.80 -14.50
N SER A 576 30.50 -14.14 -15.48
CA SER A 576 31.00 -14.80 -16.69
C SER A 576 32.09 -15.85 -16.41
N VAL A 577 33.04 -15.51 -15.53
CA VAL A 577 34.13 -16.41 -15.14
C VAL A 577 33.56 -17.63 -14.43
N MET A 578 32.59 -17.42 -13.54
CA MET A 578 31.94 -18.50 -12.81
C MET A 578 31.08 -19.40 -13.70
N ILE A 579 30.35 -18.84 -14.67
CA ILE A 579 29.59 -19.62 -15.67
C ILE A 579 30.54 -20.47 -16.51
N LYS A 580 31.66 -19.89 -16.97
CA LYS A 580 32.67 -20.63 -17.74
C LYS A 580 33.29 -21.75 -16.90
N THR A 581 33.69 -21.44 -15.66
CA THR A 581 34.27 -22.41 -14.73
C THR A 581 33.29 -23.56 -14.44
N ALA A 582 32.02 -23.26 -14.20
CA ALA A 582 30.99 -24.27 -13.98
C ALA A 582 30.78 -25.15 -15.23
N THR A 583 30.75 -24.55 -16.42
CA THR A 583 30.65 -25.28 -17.69
C THR A 583 31.85 -26.23 -17.88
N GLU A 584 33.07 -25.77 -17.61
CA GLU A 584 34.29 -26.59 -17.67
C GLU A 584 34.27 -27.73 -16.63
N GLN A 585 33.78 -27.46 -15.42
CA GLN A 585 33.61 -28.49 -14.39
C GLN A 585 32.58 -29.55 -14.80
N LEU A 586 31.46 -29.14 -15.39
CA LEU A 586 30.45 -30.07 -15.93
C LEU A 586 31.03 -30.93 -17.06
N MET A 587 31.84 -30.34 -17.95
CA MET A 587 32.54 -31.09 -19.00
C MET A 587 33.51 -32.14 -18.42
N LYS A 588 34.24 -31.81 -17.34
CA LYS A 588 35.17 -32.75 -16.69
C LYS A 588 34.45 -33.98 -16.13
N ILE A 589 33.25 -33.80 -15.56
CA ILE A 589 32.47 -34.91 -15.00
C ILE A 589 31.53 -35.57 -16.01
N LYS A 590 31.47 -35.06 -17.26
CA LYS A 590 30.56 -35.51 -18.32
C LYS A 590 30.61 -37.00 -18.59
N ASN A 591 31.80 -37.59 -18.61
CA ASN A 591 32.01 -39.00 -18.91
C ASN A 591 32.32 -39.84 -17.65
N ASP A 592 32.15 -39.27 -16.45
CA ASP A 592 32.56 -39.90 -15.18
C ASP A 592 31.46 -40.77 -14.56
N PHE A 593 30.89 -41.66 -15.38
CA PHE A 593 29.82 -42.56 -14.97
C PHE A 593 30.30 -43.60 -13.93
N ASP A 594 31.55 -44.04 -14.01
CA ASP A 594 32.10 -45.04 -13.09
C ASP A 594 32.11 -44.54 -11.64
N ASN A 595 32.41 -43.26 -11.44
CA ASN A 595 32.35 -42.65 -10.13
C ASN A 595 30.90 -42.44 -9.65
N VAL A 596 29.96 -42.10 -10.54
CA VAL A 596 28.53 -42.08 -10.20
C VAL A 596 28.09 -43.45 -9.67
N LEU A 597 28.47 -44.51 -10.37
CA LEU A 597 28.15 -45.88 -9.99
C LEU A 597 28.79 -46.27 -8.65
N LYS A 598 30.07 -45.93 -8.47
CA LYS A 598 30.81 -46.19 -7.22
C LYS A 598 30.12 -45.53 -6.03
N VAL A 599 29.82 -44.23 -6.10
CA VAL A 599 29.14 -43.52 -5.02
C VAL A 599 27.75 -44.10 -4.77
N SER A 600 26.99 -44.40 -5.83
CA SER A 600 25.65 -44.97 -5.69
C SER A 600 25.66 -46.32 -4.98
N LYS A 601 26.63 -47.19 -5.29
CA LYS A 601 26.83 -48.47 -4.59
C LYS A 601 27.23 -48.28 -3.13
N ASN A 602 28.13 -47.34 -2.85
CA ASN A 602 28.51 -47.02 -1.47
C ASN A 602 27.32 -46.49 -0.67
N PHE A 603 26.46 -45.68 -1.29
CA PHE A 603 25.21 -45.22 -0.68
C PHE A 603 24.27 -46.38 -0.36
N VAL A 604 24.08 -47.33 -1.29
CA VAL A 604 23.27 -48.53 -1.04
C VAL A 604 23.80 -49.32 0.16
N ILE A 605 25.11 -49.62 0.19
CA ILE A 605 25.75 -50.33 1.31
C ILE A 605 25.55 -49.57 2.64
N HIS A 606 25.69 -48.24 2.62
CA HIS A 606 25.47 -47.41 3.79
C HIS A 606 24.02 -47.50 4.30
N ILE A 607 23.04 -47.39 3.41
CA ILE A 607 21.62 -47.45 3.75
C ILE A 607 21.20 -48.86 4.21
N GLU A 608 21.65 -49.92 3.54
CA GLU A 608 21.41 -51.32 3.96
C GLU A 608 21.91 -51.57 5.39
N ASN A 609 23.09 -51.04 5.74
CA ASN A 609 23.62 -51.16 7.09
C ASN A 609 22.78 -50.39 8.13
N LYS A 610 22.24 -49.22 7.78
CA LYS A 610 21.40 -48.40 8.67
C LYS A 610 19.96 -48.90 8.79
N LEU A 611 19.48 -49.66 7.80
CA LEU A 611 18.11 -50.19 7.74
C LEU A 611 18.02 -51.69 8.03
N ARG A 612 19.12 -52.32 8.45
CA ARG A 612 19.23 -53.76 8.69
C ARG A 612 18.17 -54.31 9.64
N ASP A 613 17.73 -53.51 10.62
CA ASP A 613 16.77 -53.93 11.65
C ASP A 613 15.30 -53.89 11.20
N HIS A 614 15.01 -53.51 9.94
CA HIS A 614 13.65 -53.21 9.49
C HIS A 614 13.26 -53.90 8.16
N ASP A 615 13.94 -55.00 7.77
CA ASP A 615 13.65 -55.82 6.58
C ASP A 615 13.44 -54.99 5.29
N PHE A 616 14.28 -53.98 5.07
CA PHE A 616 14.28 -53.24 3.81
C PHE A 616 15.14 -53.95 2.76
N GLU A 617 14.55 -54.21 1.58
CA GLU A 617 15.30 -54.65 0.40
C GLU A 617 15.62 -53.43 -0.48
N VAL A 618 16.89 -53.01 -0.46
CA VAL A 618 17.41 -51.98 -1.39
C VAL A 618 17.86 -52.67 -2.66
N GLU A 619 17.44 -52.19 -3.83
CA GLU A 619 17.95 -52.76 -5.08
C GLU A 619 19.43 -52.39 -5.26
N THR A 620 20.27 -53.39 -5.52
CA THR A 620 21.72 -53.22 -5.74
C THR A 620 22.11 -53.13 -7.22
N GLU A 621 21.21 -53.54 -8.11
CA GLU A 621 21.43 -53.60 -9.56
C GLU A 621 20.21 -53.12 -10.35
N LEU A 622 20.43 -52.69 -11.59
CA LEU A 622 19.36 -52.35 -12.53
C LEU A 622 18.63 -53.61 -13.03
N PRO A 623 17.31 -53.54 -13.26
CA PRO A 623 16.53 -54.69 -13.72
C PRO A 623 16.98 -55.20 -15.09
N LYS A 624 17.21 -56.51 -15.20
CA LYS A 624 17.55 -57.18 -16.48
C LYS A 624 16.30 -57.30 -17.35
N LYS A 625 16.27 -56.61 -18.50
CA LYS A 625 15.22 -56.77 -19.51
C LYS A 625 15.53 -57.96 -20.43
N ARG A 626 14.50 -58.73 -20.79
CA ARG A 626 14.61 -60.04 -21.47
C ARG A 626 15.45 -60.05 -22.77
N ASN A 627 15.68 -58.91 -23.44
CA ASN A 627 16.32 -58.83 -24.77
C ASN A 627 17.19 -57.57 -25.00
N THR A 628 17.90 -57.05 -24.00
CA THR A 628 18.73 -55.83 -24.17
C THR A 628 20.21 -56.05 -23.83
N MET A 629 21.05 -55.17 -24.38
CA MET A 629 22.41 -54.86 -23.91
C MET A 629 22.51 -54.82 -22.38
N ASN A 630 23.74 -54.94 -21.86
CA ASN A 630 24.06 -54.76 -20.43
C ASN A 630 23.23 -53.60 -19.84
N PRO A 631 22.37 -53.84 -18.81
CA PRO A 631 21.49 -52.82 -18.25
C PRO A 631 22.22 -51.56 -17.82
N LEU A 632 23.45 -51.72 -17.34
CA LEU A 632 24.30 -50.61 -16.91
C LEU A 632 24.77 -49.75 -18.08
N GLU A 633 25.23 -50.37 -19.18
CA GLU A 633 25.58 -49.65 -20.42
C GLU A 633 24.37 -48.97 -21.05
N THR A 634 23.19 -49.61 -20.97
CA THR A 634 21.94 -49.03 -21.45
C THR A 634 21.56 -47.81 -20.63
N PHE A 635 21.70 -47.86 -19.31
CA PHE A 635 21.43 -46.70 -18.44
C PHE A 635 22.44 -45.59 -18.65
N LYS A 636 23.73 -45.92 -18.76
CA LYS A 636 24.79 -44.96 -19.09
C LYS A 636 24.46 -44.18 -20.36
N THR A 637 24.25 -44.90 -21.46
CA THR A 637 24.00 -44.29 -22.79
C THR A 637 22.67 -43.57 -22.92
N LYS A 638 21.59 -44.07 -22.29
CA LYS A 638 20.22 -43.50 -22.45
C LYS A 638 19.81 -42.52 -21.37
N VAL A 639 20.51 -42.47 -20.24
CA VAL A 639 20.15 -41.64 -19.09
C VAL A 639 21.30 -40.73 -18.71
N HIS A 640 22.45 -41.29 -18.30
CA HIS A 640 23.58 -40.48 -17.84
C HIS A 640 24.13 -39.57 -18.94
N ASP A 641 24.55 -40.15 -20.06
CA ASP A 641 25.19 -39.42 -21.14
C ASP A 641 24.21 -38.38 -21.73
N VAL A 642 22.94 -38.75 -21.89
CA VAL A 642 21.88 -37.84 -22.35
C VAL A 642 21.66 -36.65 -21.40
N ILE A 643 21.65 -36.87 -20.08
CA ILE A 643 21.54 -35.77 -19.09
C ILE A 643 22.80 -34.89 -19.13
N MET A 644 23.99 -35.50 -19.16
CA MET A 644 25.27 -34.77 -19.11
C MET A 644 25.56 -34.00 -20.39
N ASP A 645 25.24 -34.57 -21.55
CA ASP A 645 25.24 -33.87 -22.84
C ASP A 645 24.30 -32.68 -22.78
N LYS A 646 23.04 -32.88 -22.35
CA LYS A 646 22.05 -31.82 -22.34
C LYS A 646 22.43 -30.66 -21.43
N VAL A 647 22.97 -30.92 -20.22
CA VAL A 647 23.35 -29.84 -19.30
C VAL A 647 24.53 -29.04 -19.85
N VAL A 648 25.54 -29.70 -20.42
CA VAL A 648 26.70 -29.02 -21.02
C VAL A 648 26.29 -28.22 -22.25
N ASP A 649 25.55 -28.83 -23.19
CA ASP A 649 25.11 -28.19 -24.42
C ASP A 649 24.20 -26.99 -24.12
N SER A 650 23.28 -27.14 -23.16
CA SER A 650 22.36 -26.06 -22.78
C SER A 650 23.09 -24.93 -22.05
N MET A 651 24.11 -25.24 -21.22
CA MET A 651 24.98 -24.22 -20.62
C MET A 651 25.72 -23.43 -21.70
N GLN A 652 26.30 -24.11 -22.69
CA GLN A 652 27.03 -23.46 -23.78
C GLN A 652 26.09 -22.59 -24.63
N GLN A 653 25.02 -23.18 -25.18
CA GLN A 653 24.11 -22.49 -26.10
C GLN A 653 23.42 -21.28 -25.46
N ARG A 654 22.93 -21.42 -24.22
CA ARG A 654 22.12 -20.36 -23.59
C ARG A 654 22.96 -19.20 -23.04
N PHE A 655 24.24 -19.41 -22.74
CA PHE A 655 25.13 -18.35 -22.26
C PHE A 655 26.05 -17.77 -23.35
N GLU A 656 26.18 -18.39 -24.53
CA GLU A 656 27.07 -17.96 -25.62
C GLU A 656 26.90 -16.49 -26.04
N ASN A 657 25.67 -16.07 -26.35
CA ASN A 657 25.36 -14.71 -26.84
C ASN A 657 25.72 -13.60 -25.83
N ASN A 658 25.76 -13.95 -24.54
CA ASN A 658 25.95 -13.02 -23.46
C ASN A 658 27.44 -12.70 -23.20
N PHE A 659 28.36 -13.57 -23.62
CA PHE A 659 29.80 -13.37 -23.39
C PHE A 659 30.39 -12.23 -24.23
N LYS A 660 29.81 -11.91 -25.40
CA LYS A 660 30.31 -10.84 -26.26
C LYS A 660 30.21 -9.46 -25.59
N ILE A 661 29.08 -9.17 -24.97
CA ILE A 661 28.85 -7.94 -24.18
C ILE A 661 29.86 -7.84 -23.03
N ILE A 662 30.16 -8.97 -22.38
CA ILE A 662 31.08 -9.00 -21.25
C ILE A 662 32.52 -8.76 -21.70
N GLN A 663 32.92 -9.27 -22.87
CA GLN A 663 34.22 -8.96 -23.47
C GLN A 663 34.38 -7.45 -23.72
N ASP A 664 33.34 -6.82 -24.27
CA ASP A 664 33.35 -5.39 -24.56
C ASP A 664 33.40 -4.54 -23.28
N ILE A 665 32.70 -4.95 -22.21
CA ILE A 665 32.68 -4.22 -20.93
C ILE A 665 33.92 -4.53 -20.07
N ALA A 666 34.55 -5.69 -20.22
CA ALA A 666 35.73 -6.07 -19.45
C ALA A 666 36.85 -5.02 -19.57
N ILE A 667 36.97 -4.33 -20.71
CA ILE A 667 37.97 -3.25 -20.88
C ILE A 667 37.78 -2.09 -19.89
N LEU A 668 36.56 -1.90 -19.37
CA LEU A 668 36.22 -0.86 -18.40
C LEU A 668 36.53 -1.28 -16.95
N SER A 669 36.94 -2.53 -16.72
CA SER A 669 37.34 -3.00 -15.40
C SER A 669 38.73 -2.48 -15.06
N PRO A 670 38.92 -1.81 -13.90
CA PRO A 670 40.23 -1.37 -13.45
C PRO A 670 41.28 -2.50 -13.39
N ILE A 671 40.85 -3.74 -13.13
CA ILE A 671 41.71 -4.95 -13.11
C ILE A 671 42.37 -5.21 -14.48
N HIS A 672 41.80 -4.67 -15.56
CA HIS A 672 42.30 -4.83 -16.92
C HIS A 672 43.03 -3.59 -17.45
N PHE A 673 43.10 -2.49 -16.69
CA PHE A 673 43.75 -1.26 -17.13
C PHE A 673 45.26 -1.44 -17.34
N ASP A 674 45.95 -2.19 -16.47
CA ASP A 674 47.38 -2.47 -16.64
C ASP A 674 47.66 -3.28 -17.92
N LYS A 675 46.77 -4.23 -18.27
CA LYS A 675 46.87 -5.03 -19.50
C LYS A 675 46.59 -4.19 -20.74
N ILE A 676 45.65 -3.26 -20.66
CA ILE A 676 45.35 -2.31 -21.74
C ILE A 676 46.55 -1.38 -21.92
N GLN A 677 47.11 -0.85 -20.84
CA GLN A 677 48.29 0.01 -20.88
C GLN A 677 49.50 -0.70 -21.50
N ALA A 678 49.74 -1.98 -21.16
CA ALA A 678 50.81 -2.78 -21.76
C ALA A 678 50.62 -3.02 -23.28
N ASN A 679 49.39 -3.28 -23.73
CA ASN A 679 49.10 -3.62 -25.14
C ASN A 679 48.87 -2.39 -26.04
N VAL A 680 48.49 -1.24 -25.47
CA VAL A 680 48.33 0.03 -26.22
C VAL A 680 49.69 0.72 -26.42
N ILE A 681 50.66 0.49 -25.52
CA ILE A 681 52.02 1.04 -25.66
C ILE A 681 52.87 0.22 -26.64
N SER A 682 52.55 -1.05 -26.92
CA SER A 682 53.27 -1.86 -27.91
C SER A 682 52.88 -1.61 -29.38
N ASN A 683 51.83 -0.84 -29.63
CA ASN A 683 51.35 -0.48 -30.98
C ASN A 683 51.40 1.04 -31.24
N LYS A 684 52.26 1.77 -30.54
CA LYS A 684 52.62 3.15 -30.87
C LYS A 684 54.08 3.26 -31.29
#